data_AF-A0A1G0J2P3-F1
#
_entry.id   AF-A0A1G0J2P3-F1
#
_cell.length_a   1.000
_cell.length_b   1.000
_cell.length_c   1.000
_cell.angle_alpha   90.00
_cell.angle_beta   90.00
_cell.angle_gamma   90.00
#
_symmetry.space_group_name_H-M   'P 1'
#
loop_
_entity.id
_entity.type
_entity.pdbx_description
1 polymer ?
#
loop_
_entity_poly.entity_id
_entity_poly.type
_entity_poly.pdbx_seq_one_letter_code
_entity_poly.pdbx_strand_id
1 'polypeptide(L)'
;MSLYKHLIHTTIALGLVCGVSNSFAYSTKNGALYDNSGVQFNMDGVNWSGFQDSGFIDELYGSIPFYALPDGNTKIPFGTTDMLTQPQNVTGSGVEPRTGNPSVAFKTIRLPIEPGTLTKTDINTHFNASYTSKTYPSEGNGPFCATWSDNIYDTACKSGLTEVESFYKVIDEFKKNNIKILVDFHQAAQGSGARDGNVVESFLPLGDANSPANSSTYLGSVKLLAQQLKSRNLTNVIGIDVFNEPYKLNFYTTNGSQPAWIEVIAKAAQVVYENNPSLLLFAEGPASSNDPDDPTVCVAHNSVVLDPINTGSHAPYSITASDGTGTNNGCSASQDRLYVMANYGGNFKSLLNKTEAAAGNAVFDEETFRNAIIQYSNAAVADWLLGESGDAEHKGHLVFSPHAYGIRVGGWQPSTGQPSDVTFGWDFGFLAKAGYPVVLGESGYDPTFTTDSDFFENSLTPYLQQNNLAHNLFFWTFNTNSGDTGGVRVSENSVALVVQKEKDLNALYTSAPIPPTPKGVITFKLGDVESGCSTTSQQITVTGNQTSTTSAVPGSVSLPVASDPYTFSSSYYAPGAHTGDDPVLCQATFTPGDNVTISTEGQANTITVDDKKASVATQSFELVGVHSDGSAFGDDETATVTFTDSQNAVHPAYTRTAHSETYYATHAATQLPANTSYTVTSSSSSAGFAWDGQTTTYTSSSSAPLTLSYVKQVTYPVNVQVSLQTLAGLKSSNSATTIDVTFADNAGHSYKETVPFANGSTMVNLPAKGTFTVTAPGQMSDGSVNYVLQSTTPNPVVISSATTAANVALTYKESDAKGACTVTLQSSSAWGNGAGTAQTTMNVTVTNNGSTTISTPWTLVITPSATQYTSIAGTWSWAGSISSGAFSGKASESWEAIAPGASVSAGMNINSSSPVDYNDWQNTSKQLDAANAAFQATPSSVTLNGAQCAVVVK
;
A
#
# COMPACT_ATOMS: atom_id res chain seq x y z
N MET A 1 57.51 -69.61 -16.41
CA MET A 1 56.48 -70.08 -15.47
C MET A 1 55.37 -69.04 -15.49
N SER A 2 54.36 -69.20 -16.33
CA SER A 2 53.24 -70.11 -16.16
C SER A 2 52.31 -69.66 -15.03
N LEU A 3 51.22 -69.03 -15.47
CA LEU A 3 49.84 -69.33 -15.14
C LEU A 3 49.20 -68.87 -13.80
N TYR A 4 47.91 -68.52 -14.00
CA TYR A 4 46.78 -68.35 -13.08
C TYR A 4 46.65 -66.96 -12.43
N LYS A 5 45.67 -66.12 -12.79
CA LYS A 5 44.23 -66.35 -13.06
C LYS A 5 43.69 -65.21 -13.98
N HIS A 6 43.27 -65.40 -15.24
CA HIS A 6 41.88 -65.67 -15.73
C HIS A 6 40.78 -65.18 -14.77
N LEU A 7 39.77 -64.37 -15.11
CA LEU A 7 39.14 -63.90 -16.36
C LEU A 7 38.16 -62.76 -15.94
N ILE A 8 38.08 -61.57 -16.57
CA ILE A 8 37.02 -61.07 -17.50
C ILE A 8 37.33 -59.55 -17.69
N HIS A 9 37.88 -59.12 -18.83
CA HIS A 9 37.24 -58.44 -19.98
C HIS A 9 36.56 -57.06 -19.73
N THR A 10 37.31 -56.02 -20.13
CA THR A 10 36.89 -54.88 -20.99
C THR A 10 35.55 -54.18 -20.71
N THR A 11 35.58 -53.00 -20.07
CA THR A 11 34.57 -51.94 -20.30
C THR A 11 35.13 -50.55 -19.96
N ILE A 12 35.26 -49.72 -20.99
CA ILE A 12 35.08 -48.26 -21.03
C ILE A 12 35.87 -47.42 -20.00
N ALA A 13 36.89 -46.73 -20.52
CA ALA A 13 37.45 -45.52 -19.93
C ALA A 13 36.40 -44.39 -19.97
N LEU A 14 35.50 -44.37 -18.99
CA LEU A 14 34.83 -43.15 -18.56
C LEU A 14 35.71 -42.54 -17.47
N GLY A 15 36.57 -41.60 -17.86
CA GLY A 15 37.20 -40.71 -16.90
C GLY A 15 36.12 -39.84 -16.29
N LEU A 16 35.57 -40.27 -15.15
CA LEU A 16 34.92 -39.37 -14.21
C LEU A 16 35.98 -38.37 -13.75
N VAL A 17 36.07 -37.25 -14.45
CA VAL A 17 36.44 -35.98 -13.83
C VAL A 17 35.23 -35.59 -13.01
N CYS A 18 35.13 -36.13 -11.79
CA CYS A 18 34.34 -35.49 -10.75
C CYS A 18 35.00 -34.15 -10.50
N GLY A 19 34.55 -33.12 -11.22
CA GLY A 19 34.78 -31.74 -10.85
C GLY A 19 34.25 -31.58 -9.44
N VAL A 20 35.16 -31.41 -8.49
CA VAL A 20 34.83 -30.85 -7.18
C VAL A 20 34.32 -29.43 -7.46
N SER A 21 33.01 -29.28 -7.55
CA SER A 21 32.34 -27.99 -7.53
C SER A 21 32.73 -27.31 -6.21
N ASN A 22 33.56 -26.27 -6.28
CA ASN A 22 33.81 -25.38 -5.16
C ASN A 22 32.53 -24.57 -4.90
N SER A 23 31.48 -25.19 -4.33
CA SER A 23 30.23 -24.50 -4.00
C SER A 23 30.40 -23.72 -2.70
N PHE A 24 30.85 -22.48 -2.81
CA PHE A 24 30.89 -21.53 -1.68
C PHE A 24 30.50 -20.09 -2.09
N ALA A 25 29.89 -19.89 -3.26
CA ALA A 25 29.57 -18.56 -3.77
C ALA A 25 28.05 -18.32 -3.79
N TYR A 26 27.61 -17.14 -3.34
CA TYR A 26 26.30 -16.64 -3.74
C TYR A 26 26.32 -16.38 -5.24
N SER A 27 25.22 -16.66 -5.93
CA SER A 27 25.16 -16.51 -7.39
C SER A 27 23.75 -16.14 -7.85
N THR A 28 23.65 -15.71 -9.09
CA THR A 28 22.40 -15.44 -9.79
C THR A 28 22.17 -16.51 -10.85
N LYS A 29 20.91 -16.79 -11.18
CA LYS A 29 20.53 -17.66 -12.30
C LYS A 29 19.06 -17.42 -12.64
N ASN A 30 18.75 -17.18 -13.91
CA ASN A 30 17.37 -16.99 -14.41
C ASN A 30 16.55 -15.99 -13.57
N GLY A 31 17.14 -14.82 -13.28
CA GLY A 31 16.48 -13.79 -12.46
C GLY A 31 16.38 -14.09 -10.96
N ALA A 32 16.82 -15.27 -10.51
CA ALA A 32 16.76 -15.70 -9.12
C ALA A 32 18.13 -15.66 -8.42
N LEU A 33 18.10 -15.62 -7.09
CA LEU A 33 19.26 -15.54 -6.21
C LEU A 33 19.47 -16.89 -5.53
N TYR A 34 20.73 -17.33 -5.45
CA TYR A 34 21.12 -18.61 -4.86
C TYR A 34 22.18 -18.40 -3.80
N ASP A 35 22.04 -19.09 -2.68
CA ASP A 35 23.05 -19.09 -1.64
C ASP A 35 24.23 -20.02 -1.99
N ASN A 36 25.24 -20.01 -1.12
CA ASN A 36 26.45 -20.82 -1.29
C ASN A 36 26.22 -22.34 -1.28
N SER A 37 25.04 -22.81 -0.88
CA SER A 37 24.61 -24.21 -0.95
C SER A 37 23.80 -24.53 -2.21
N GLY A 38 23.58 -23.54 -3.08
CA GLY A 38 22.77 -23.65 -4.29
C GLY A 38 21.27 -23.62 -4.01
N VAL A 39 20.85 -23.13 -2.85
CA VAL A 39 19.44 -22.98 -2.50
C VAL A 39 18.96 -21.60 -2.92
N GLN A 40 17.87 -21.55 -3.69
CA GLN A 40 17.23 -20.29 -4.06
C GLN A 40 16.67 -19.59 -2.81
N PHE A 41 16.85 -18.27 -2.72
CA PHE A 41 16.30 -17.46 -1.64
C PHE A 41 15.78 -16.11 -2.14
N ASN A 42 14.90 -15.49 -1.36
CA ASN A 42 14.35 -14.17 -1.60
C ASN A 42 14.96 -13.14 -0.64
N MET A 43 14.97 -11.87 -1.03
CA MET A 43 15.40 -10.75 -0.20
C MET A 43 14.21 -9.92 0.26
N ASP A 44 13.42 -10.47 1.18
CA ASP A 44 12.32 -9.76 1.81
C ASP A 44 12.87 -9.07 3.07
N GLY A 45 13.44 -7.88 2.85
CA GLY A 45 14.33 -7.21 3.80
C GLY A 45 13.92 -5.79 4.18
N VAL A 46 14.76 -5.20 5.03
CA VAL A 46 14.68 -3.79 5.45
C VAL A 46 16.06 -3.17 5.42
N ASN A 47 16.12 -1.86 5.24
CA ASN A 47 17.33 -1.08 5.49
C ASN A 47 17.43 -0.83 7.00
N TRP A 48 18.64 -0.89 7.57
CA TRP A 48 18.88 -0.38 8.92
C TRP A 48 20.07 0.58 8.87
N SER A 49 19.75 1.87 8.81
CA SER A 49 20.72 2.94 8.70
C SER A 49 21.43 3.23 10.02
N GLY A 50 22.54 3.97 9.92
CA GLY A 50 23.26 4.58 11.03
C GLY A 50 24.78 4.57 10.81
N PHE A 51 25.38 3.48 10.32
CA PHE A 51 26.84 3.40 10.16
C PHE A 51 27.42 4.44 9.18
N GLN A 52 26.62 4.89 8.22
CA GLN A 52 26.99 5.97 7.32
C GLN A 52 27.06 7.33 8.02
N ASP A 53 26.27 7.55 9.09
CA ASP A 53 26.12 8.85 9.76
C ASP A 53 26.74 8.89 11.15
N SER A 54 26.27 8.04 12.06
CA SER A 54 26.67 7.99 13.46
C SER A 54 27.81 7.00 13.75
N GLY A 55 28.23 6.22 12.74
CA GLY A 55 29.26 5.19 12.91
C GLY A 55 28.76 3.93 13.62
N PHE A 56 27.45 3.81 13.83
CA PHE A 56 26.79 2.62 14.38
C PHE A 56 25.36 2.49 13.87
N ILE A 57 24.74 1.30 13.97
CA ILE A 57 23.29 1.18 13.71
C ILE A 57 22.50 2.12 14.62
N ASP A 58 21.58 2.87 14.02
CA ASP A 58 20.86 3.94 14.72
C ASP A 58 19.81 3.39 15.69
N GLU A 59 19.41 4.24 16.63
CA GLU A 59 18.30 4.05 17.57
C GLU A 59 18.47 2.96 18.64
N LEU A 60 19.70 2.43 18.83
CA LEU A 60 20.07 1.59 19.99
C LEU A 60 20.43 2.38 21.26
N TYR A 61 20.41 3.72 21.20
CA TYR A 61 20.45 4.59 22.37
C TYR A 61 19.09 4.71 23.07
N GLY A 62 18.01 4.28 22.43
CA GLY A 62 16.66 4.25 22.98
C GLY A 62 16.47 3.21 24.10
N SER A 63 15.21 2.95 24.42
CA SER A 63 14.83 2.03 25.52
C SER A 63 14.79 0.56 25.11
N ILE A 64 14.97 0.25 23.81
CA ILE A 64 14.93 -1.11 23.27
C ILE A 64 16.36 -1.55 22.88
N PRO A 65 16.95 -2.55 23.58
CA PRO A 65 18.28 -3.06 23.28
C PRO A 65 18.32 -3.94 22.03
N PHE A 66 19.53 -4.35 21.63
CA PHE A 66 19.74 -5.26 20.51
C PHE A 66 19.15 -6.66 20.75
N TYR A 67 19.51 -7.30 21.86
CA TYR A 67 18.87 -8.52 22.38
C TYR A 67 18.01 -8.22 23.60
N ALA A 68 17.05 -9.10 23.92
CA ALA A 68 16.37 -9.07 25.22
C ALA A 68 17.40 -9.19 26.36
N LEU A 69 17.07 -8.67 27.56
CA LEU A 69 17.96 -8.76 28.73
C LEU A 69 17.28 -9.56 29.86
N PRO A 70 17.87 -10.69 30.30
CA PRO A 70 17.35 -11.44 31.43
C PRO A 70 17.63 -10.71 32.76
N ASP A 71 16.56 -10.30 33.44
CA ASP A 71 16.45 -10.18 34.91
C ASP A 71 16.76 -8.84 35.63
N GLY A 72 16.01 -8.61 36.72
CA GLY A 72 16.36 -7.67 37.80
C GLY A 72 15.35 -6.57 38.12
N ASN A 73 15.25 -5.53 37.28
CA ASN A 73 14.41 -4.33 37.54
C ASN A 73 13.73 -3.74 36.29
N THR A 74 14.20 -4.07 35.09
CA THR A 74 13.57 -3.71 33.81
C THR A 74 13.43 -4.98 33.00
N LYS A 75 12.30 -5.67 33.13
CA LYS A 75 11.97 -6.76 32.22
C LYS A 75 11.74 -6.14 30.84
N ILE A 76 12.77 -6.11 30.01
CA ILE A 76 12.62 -5.86 28.57
C ILE A 76 12.67 -7.24 27.92
N PRO A 77 11.52 -7.90 27.76
CA PRO A 77 11.45 -9.27 27.27
C PRO A 77 11.84 -9.43 25.79
N PHE A 78 12.09 -8.33 25.07
CA PHE A 78 12.34 -8.32 23.64
C PHE A 78 13.41 -7.30 23.25
N GLY A 79 14.28 -7.66 22.31
CA GLY A 79 15.21 -6.75 21.64
C GLY A 79 14.75 -6.38 20.23
N THR A 80 15.47 -5.49 19.59
CA THR A 80 15.27 -5.13 18.18
C THR A 80 15.42 -6.32 17.23
N THR A 81 16.27 -7.29 17.58
CA THR A 81 16.41 -8.55 16.83
C THR A 81 15.16 -9.44 16.87
N ASP A 82 14.41 -9.43 17.99
CA ASP A 82 13.13 -10.13 18.09
C ASP A 82 12.07 -9.46 17.20
N MET A 83 12.05 -8.12 17.18
CA MET A 83 11.17 -7.36 16.30
C MET A 83 11.44 -7.64 14.81
N LEU A 84 12.70 -7.80 14.42
CA LEU A 84 13.07 -8.14 13.05
C LEU A 84 12.65 -9.56 12.67
N THR A 85 12.89 -10.53 13.56
CA THR A 85 12.89 -11.94 13.17
C THR A 85 11.65 -12.71 13.58
N GLN A 86 10.97 -12.26 14.63
CA GLN A 86 9.78 -12.88 15.22
C GLN A 86 8.81 -11.81 15.76
N PRO A 87 8.44 -10.80 14.97
CA PRO A 87 7.59 -9.69 15.42
C PRO A 87 6.25 -10.15 16.04
N GLN A 88 5.71 -11.27 15.56
CA GLN A 88 4.49 -11.90 16.07
C GLN A 88 4.64 -12.42 17.51
N ASN A 89 5.85 -12.69 17.98
CA ASN A 89 6.08 -13.16 19.35
C ASN A 89 6.32 -11.99 20.33
N VAL A 90 6.45 -10.77 19.83
CA VAL A 90 6.74 -9.56 20.60
C VAL A 90 5.44 -8.94 21.09
N THR A 91 5.13 -9.09 22.37
CA THR A 91 3.91 -8.51 22.96
C THR A 91 3.90 -6.98 22.81
N GLY A 92 2.82 -6.44 22.26
CA GLY A 92 2.68 -5.00 22.06
C GLY A 92 3.38 -4.47 20.80
N SER A 93 3.89 -5.36 19.94
CA SER A 93 4.35 -5.00 18.60
C SER A 93 3.22 -4.47 17.72
N GLY A 94 1.96 -4.76 18.04
CA GLY A 94 0.81 -4.45 17.19
C GLY A 94 0.54 -5.51 16.12
N VAL A 95 1.43 -6.49 15.96
CA VAL A 95 1.27 -7.65 15.07
C VAL A 95 1.27 -8.93 15.89
N GLU A 96 0.16 -9.68 15.88
CA GLU A 96 -0.05 -10.81 16.78
C GLU A 96 -0.55 -12.04 15.99
N PRO A 97 -0.04 -13.26 16.25
CA PRO A 97 -0.30 -14.45 15.45
C PRO A 97 -1.77 -14.92 15.50
N ARG A 98 -2.56 -14.40 16.46
CA ARG A 98 -3.93 -14.84 16.74
C ARG A 98 -5.00 -13.83 16.32
N THR A 99 -4.62 -12.62 15.91
CA THR A 99 -5.57 -11.52 15.68
C THR A 99 -5.82 -11.20 14.22
N GLY A 100 -5.25 -11.97 13.28
CA GLY A 100 -5.34 -11.67 11.85
C GLY A 100 -4.53 -10.43 11.42
N ASN A 101 -3.58 -9.98 12.25
CA ASN A 101 -2.60 -8.97 11.87
C ASN A 101 -1.41 -9.66 11.19
N PRO A 102 -1.16 -9.42 9.90
CA PRO A 102 -0.01 -9.98 9.21
C PRO A 102 1.29 -9.42 9.78
N SER A 103 2.36 -10.20 9.72
CA SER A 103 3.70 -9.79 10.14
C SER A 103 4.73 -10.29 9.15
N VAL A 104 5.78 -9.53 8.91
CA VAL A 104 6.92 -9.94 8.10
C VAL A 104 8.12 -10.21 9.00
N ALA A 105 8.66 -11.42 8.89
CA ALA A 105 9.94 -11.75 9.52
C ALA A 105 11.07 -11.41 8.54
N PHE A 106 11.77 -10.30 8.77
CA PHE A 106 12.88 -9.88 7.93
C PHE A 106 14.11 -10.78 8.18
N LYS A 107 14.64 -11.36 7.10
CA LYS A 107 15.84 -12.24 7.13
C LYS A 107 17.00 -11.68 6.31
N THR A 108 16.82 -10.52 5.72
CA THR A 108 17.83 -9.78 4.96
C THR A 108 17.85 -8.32 5.43
N ILE A 109 19.03 -7.76 5.66
CA ILE A 109 19.22 -6.36 6.01
C ILE A 109 20.15 -5.71 4.99
N ARG A 110 19.76 -4.56 4.43
CA ARG A 110 20.67 -3.64 3.73
C ARG A 110 21.28 -2.73 4.79
N LEU A 111 22.60 -2.70 4.86
CA LEU A 111 23.37 -2.03 5.91
C LEU A 111 24.19 -0.88 5.30
N PRO A 112 23.62 0.34 5.25
CA PRO A 112 24.30 1.56 4.83
C PRO A 112 25.57 1.83 5.65
N ILE A 113 26.68 2.08 4.97
CA ILE A 113 27.97 2.49 5.56
C ILE A 113 28.56 3.68 4.81
N GLU A 114 29.54 4.33 5.43
CA GLU A 114 30.50 5.15 4.69
C GLU A 114 31.85 4.41 4.62
N PRO A 115 32.75 4.75 3.67
CA PRO A 115 34.10 4.18 3.62
C PRO A 115 34.87 4.26 4.95
N GLY A 116 34.68 5.36 5.70
CA GLY A 116 35.30 5.58 7.00
C GLY A 116 34.98 4.50 8.05
N THR A 117 33.78 3.93 8.02
CA THR A 117 33.32 2.89 8.97
C THR A 117 34.30 1.72 9.08
N LEU A 118 35.03 1.40 8.00
CA LEU A 118 35.98 0.28 7.94
C LEU A 118 37.32 0.56 8.63
N THR A 119 37.55 1.80 9.09
CA THR A 119 38.83 2.23 9.66
C THR A 119 38.72 3.10 10.91
N LYS A 120 37.53 3.63 11.24
CA LYS A 120 37.31 4.44 12.44
C LYS A 120 37.50 3.60 13.70
N THR A 121 38.49 4.01 14.50
CA THR A 121 38.84 3.39 15.79
C THR A 121 38.30 4.16 16.99
N ASP A 122 37.42 5.14 16.76
CA ASP A 122 36.75 5.86 17.84
C ASP A 122 35.88 4.90 18.65
N ILE A 123 35.82 5.10 19.97
CA ILE A 123 35.00 4.28 20.86
C ILE A 123 33.54 4.58 20.55
N ASN A 124 32.80 3.54 20.20
CA ASN A 124 31.38 3.64 19.94
C ASN A 124 30.61 3.86 21.25
N THR A 125 29.92 4.99 21.31
CA THR A 125 29.03 5.37 22.43
C THR A 125 27.55 5.42 22.02
N HIS A 126 27.21 4.95 20.82
CA HIS A 126 25.89 5.04 20.20
C HIS A 126 24.93 3.91 20.59
N PHE A 127 25.15 3.27 21.75
CA PHE A 127 24.21 2.33 22.35
C PHE A 127 23.99 2.68 23.83
N ASN A 128 22.80 2.39 24.33
CA ASN A 128 22.48 2.64 25.72
C ASN A 128 23.16 1.61 26.63
N ALA A 129 24.19 2.04 27.36
CA ALA A 129 24.97 1.18 28.25
C ALA A 129 24.17 0.66 29.46
N SER A 130 23.05 1.29 29.81
CA SER A 130 22.18 0.81 30.90
C SER A 130 21.49 -0.53 30.59
N TYR A 131 21.42 -0.91 29.30
CA TYR A 131 20.95 -2.22 28.86
C TYR A 131 22.08 -3.20 28.58
N THR A 132 23.19 -3.06 29.30
CA THR A 132 24.27 -4.05 29.30
C THR A 132 24.37 -4.70 30.66
N SER A 133 24.81 -5.95 30.70
CA SER A 133 25.00 -6.66 31.96
C SER A 133 26.27 -7.49 31.90
N LYS A 134 27.20 -7.24 32.82
CA LYS A 134 28.38 -8.07 33.03
C LYS A 134 28.02 -9.52 33.36
N THR A 135 26.84 -9.74 33.95
CA THR A 135 26.29 -11.08 34.22
C THR A 135 25.79 -11.77 32.96
N TYR A 136 25.25 -10.99 32.01
CA TYR A 136 24.71 -11.45 30.73
C TYR A 136 25.38 -10.73 29.56
N PRO A 137 26.69 -10.95 29.32
CA PRO A 137 27.47 -10.16 28.38
C PRO A 137 27.08 -10.35 26.91
N SER A 138 26.32 -11.39 26.58
CA SER A 138 25.78 -11.66 25.24
C SER A 138 24.37 -11.11 25.01
N GLU A 139 23.72 -10.58 26.05
CA GLU A 139 22.33 -10.13 26.03
C GLU A 139 22.25 -8.59 26.03
N GLY A 140 21.06 -8.03 25.82
CA GLY A 140 20.91 -6.58 25.78
C GLY A 140 21.75 -5.92 24.68
N ASN A 141 22.45 -4.84 25.03
CA ASN A 141 23.50 -4.21 24.23
C ASN A 141 24.91 -4.74 24.58
N GLY A 142 25.00 -5.79 25.42
CA GLY A 142 26.25 -6.38 25.89
C GLY A 142 27.23 -6.79 24.78
N PRO A 143 26.78 -7.31 23.61
CA PRO A 143 27.67 -7.65 22.51
C PRO A 143 28.59 -6.51 22.05
N PHE A 144 28.20 -5.25 22.26
CA PHE A 144 28.96 -4.07 21.84
C PHE A 144 29.87 -3.50 22.93
N CYS A 145 29.98 -4.19 24.07
CA CYS A 145 30.85 -3.79 25.16
C CYS A 145 32.27 -4.34 24.99
N ALA A 146 33.29 -3.48 25.04
CA ALA A 146 34.69 -3.88 25.02
C ALA A 146 35.23 -4.18 26.42
N THR A 147 34.90 -3.33 27.39
CA THR A 147 35.35 -3.49 28.78
C THR A 147 34.21 -3.24 29.76
N TRP A 148 34.15 -4.06 30.79
CA TRP A 148 33.13 -3.99 31.84
C TRP A 148 33.61 -3.18 33.04
N SER A 149 32.67 -2.66 33.82
CA SER A 149 33.00 -1.97 35.08
C SER A 149 33.76 -2.90 36.05
N ASP A 150 34.76 -2.34 36.71
CA ASP A 150 35.55 -3.02 37.75
C ASP A 150 34.84 -2.97 39.11
N ASN A 151 33.84 -2.10 39.25
CA ASN A 151 33.02 -1.98 40.45
C ASN A 151 32.01 -3.14 40.51
N ILE A 152 32.06 -3.94 41.58
CA ILE A 152 31.19 -5.11 41.76
C ILE A 152 29.69 -4.76 41.87
N TYR A 153 29.36 -3.49 42.12
CA TYR A 153 27.98 -2.99 42.18
C TYR A 153 27.49 -2.39 40.86
N ASP A 154 28.38 -2.21 39.88
CA ASP A 154 28.07 -1.68 38.56
C ASP A 154 28.18 -2.80 37.53
N THR A 155 27.06 -3.16 36.94
CA THR A 155 26.99 -4.23 35.94
C THR A 155 27.06 -3.69 34.51
N ALA A 156 27.14 -2.37 34.32
CA ALA A 156 27.12 -1.74 33.02
C ALA A 156 28.48 -1.81 32.31
N CYS A 157 28.41 -1.59 30.99
CA CYS A 157 29.56 -1.44 30.14
C CYS A 157 30.34 -0.17 30.49
N LYS A 158 31.66 -0.31 30.67
CA LYS A 158 32.58 0.80 30.96
C LYS A 158 33.03 1.51 29.69
N SER A 159 33.26 0.74 28.62
CA SER A 159 33.61 1.26 27.29
C SER A 159 33.13 0.31 26.21
N GLY A 160 32.52 0.87 25.17
CA GLY A 160 32.12 0.15 23.97
C GLY A 160 33.31 -0.30 23.11
N LEU A 161 33.02 -1.16 22.14
CA LEU A 161 33.90 -1.46 21.01
C LEU A 161 34.20 -0.20 20.20
N THR A 162 35.26 -0.22 19.39
CA THR A 162 35.45 0.82 18.38
C THR A 162 34.38 0.74 17.28
N GLU A 163 34.12 1.81 16.54
CA GLU A 163 33.13 1.81 15.45
C GLU A 163 33.35 0.67 14.43
N VAL A 164 34.59 0.47 13.97
CA VAL A 164 34.94 -0.63 13.07
C VAL A 164 34.73 -2.01 13.71
N GLU A 165 35.04 -2.17 14.99
CA GLU A 165 34.78 -3.42 15.71
C GLU A 165 33.27 -3.67 15.86
N SER A 166 32.50 -2.62 16.17
CA SER A 166 31.04 -2.68 16.23
C SER A 166 30.42 -3.04 14.89
N PHE A 167 30.92 -2.53 13.76
CA PHE A 167 30.46 -2.91 12.42
C PHE A 167 30.56 -4.42 12.18
N TYR A 168 31.75 -5.00 12.37
CA TYR A 168 31.92 -6.45 12.21
C TYR A 168 31.18 -7.24 13.29
N LYS A 169 31.01 -6.69 14.50
CA LYS A 169 30.24 -7.31 15.58
C LYS A 169 28.76 -7.41 15.22
N VAL A 170 28.16 -6.35 14.68
CA VAL A 170 26.76 -6.37 14.19
C VAL A 170 26.57 -7.46 13.14
N ILE A 171 27.48 -7.58 12.17
CA ILE A 171 27.39 -8.63 11.14
C ILE A 171 27.49 -10.03 11.75
N ASP A 172 28.38 -10.24 12.73
CA ASP A 172 28.51 -11.52 13.46
C ASP A 172 27.26 -11.87 14.26
N GLU A 173 26.67 -10.88 14.95
CA GLU A 173 25.42 -11.09 15.68
C GLU A 173 24.23 -11.40 14.74
N PHE A 174 24.15 -10.74 13.58
CA PHE A 174 23.18 -11.10 12.54
C PHE A 174 23.43 -12.49 11.96
N LYS A 175 24.69 -12.90 11.81
CA LYS A 175 25.04 -14.26 11.38
C LYS A 175 24.47 -15.31 12.34
N LYS A 176 24.59 -15.08 13.66
CA LYS A 176 24.04 -16.00 14.69
C LYS A 176 22.52 -16.13 14.61
N ASN A 177 21.84 -15.09 14.13
CA ASN A 177 20.39 -15.06 13.96
C ASN A 177 19.92 -15.49 12.57
N ASN A 178 20.83 -16.02 11.74
CA ASN A 178 20.56 -16.41 10.36
C ASN A 178 19.99 -15.25 9.52
N ILE A 179 20.49 -14.04 9.77
CA ILE A 179 20.16 -12.82 9.01
C ILE A 179 21.28 -12.57 8.00
N LYS A 180 20.88 -12.46 6.74
CA LYS A 180 21.75 -12.13 5.60
C LYS A 180 21.92 -10.62 5.49
N ILE A 181 23.09 -10.17 5.05
CA ILE A 181 23.45 -8.75 4.98
C ILE A 181 23.87 -8.36 3.57
N LEU A 182 23.30 -7.29 3.03
CA LEU A 182 23.86 -6.52 1.92
C LEU A 182 24.57 -5.31 2.53
N VAL A 183 25.89 -5.16 2.30
CA VAL A 183 26.61 -3.96 2.76
C VAL A 183 26.52 -2.90 1.67
N ASP A 184 26.09 -1.70 2.02
CA ASP A 184 25.84 -0.61 1.07
C ASP A 184 26.79 0.55 1.30
N PHE A 185 27.60 0.93 0.31
CA PHE A 185 28.38 2.16 0.36
C PHE A 185 27.47 3.36 0.10
N HIS A 186 26.87 3.85 1.19
CA HIS A 186 25.73 4.77 1.14
C HIS A 186 26.12 6.22 0.87
N GLN A 187 27.34 6.61 1.22
CA GLN A 187 27.87 7.94 0.93
C GLN A 187 29.39 7.92 0.85
N ALA A 188 29.95 8.97 0.27
CA ALA A 188 31.39 9.22 0.36
C ALA A 188 31.81 9.48 1.82
N ALA A 189 33.11 9.35 2.10
CA ALA A 189 33.65 9.60 3.43
C ALA A 189 33.20 10.97 3.98
N GLN A 190 32.83 11.02 5.25
CA GLN A 190 32.34 12.23 5.90
C GLN A 190 33.33 13.40 5.74
N GLY A 191 32.80 14.56 5.37
CA GLY A 191 33.60 15.77 5.12
C GLY A 191 34.25 15.84 3.73
N SER A 192 34.07 14.83 2.86
CA SER A 192 34.58 14.85 1.47
C SER A 192 33.87 15.83 0.54
N GLY A 193 32.73 16.40 0.97
CA GLY A 193 31.90 17.27 0.13
C GLY A 193 31.09 16.53 -0.96
N ALA A 194 31.20 15.20 -1.01
CA ALA A 194 30.54 14.33 -1.98
C ALA A 194 29.41 13.51 -1.33
N ARG A 195 28.56 14.17 -0.53
CA ARG A 195 27.32 13.58 -0.03
C ARG A 195 26.34 13.36 -1.20
N ASP A 196 25.35 12.49 -1.00
CA ASP A 196 24.19 12.30 -1.88
C ASP A 196 24.55 11.81 -3.29
N GLY A 197 25.22 10.65 -3.39
CA GLY A 197 25.42 9.99 -4.69
C GLY A 197 26.57 10.50 -5.57
N ASN A 198 27.30 11.54 -5.14
CA ASN A 198 28.40 12.09 -5.94
C ASN A 198 29.64 11.18 -5.93
N VAL A 199 30.08 10.76 -7.12
CA VAL A 199 31.31 9.96 -7.31
C VAL A 199 32.29 10.75 -8.16
N VAL A 200 33.51 10.97 -7.68
CA VAL A 200 34.54 11.73 -8.42
C VAL A 200 35.74 10.86 -8.76
N GLU A 201 36.49 11.23 -9.79
CA GLU A 201 37.62 10.44 -10.29
C GLU A 201 38.65 10.07 -9.20
N SER A 202 38.88 10.94 -8.20
CA SER A 202 39.78 10.67 -7.07
C SER A 202 39.35 9.50 -6.17
N PHE A 203 38.13 8.98 -6.33
CA PHE A 203 37.61 7.81 -5.61
C PHE A 203 38.12 6.49 -6.19
N LEU A 204 38.48 6.50 -7.48
CA LEU A 204 38.77 5.30 -8.27
C LEU A 204 40.22 4.80 -8.26
N PRO A 205 41.25 5.54 -7.82
CA PRO A 205 42.56 4.94 -7.64
C PRO A 205 42.52 3.89 -6.52
N LEU A 206 42.93 2.66 -6.84
CA LEU A 206 43.32 1.67 -5.82
C LEU A 206 44.63 2.06 -5.10
N GLY A 207 45.35 3.05 -5.63
CA GLY A 207 46.78 3.33 -5.47
C GLY A 207 47.66 2.09 -5.74
N ASP A 208 48.96 2.15 -5.43
CA ASP A 208 49.89 1.02 -5.65
C ASP A 208 49.35 -0.28 -5.02
N ALA A 209 49.12 -1.29 -5.86
CA ALA A 209 48.53 -2.58 -5.52
C ALA A 209 49.30 -3.34 -4.42
N ASN A 210 50.55 -2.95 -4.12
CA ASN A 210 51.41 -3.57 -3.11
C ASN A 210 51.46 -2.82 -1.77
N SER A 211 50.70 -1.73 -1.59
CA SER A 211 50.68 -0.98 -0.33
C SER A 211 49.40 -1.25 0.48
N PRO A 212 49.49 -1.75 1.73
CA PRO A 212 48.36 -1.94 2.64
C PRO A 212 47.65 -0.63 3.08
N ALA A 213 48.13 0.54 2.66
CA ALA A 213 47.73 1.84 3.18
C ALA A 213 46.63 2.57 2.37
N ASN A 214 45.75 1.87 1.64
CA ASN A 214 44.86 2.50 0.65
C ASN A 214 43.36 2.57 0.96
N SER A 215 42.93 2.42 2.21
CA SER A 215 41.52 2.64 2.60
C SER A 215 41.06 4.11 2.46
N SER A 216 41.93 5.04 2.06
CA SER A 216 41.56 6.45 1.85
C SER A 216 40.75 6.69 0.58
N THR A 217 40.62 5.69 -0.30
CA THR A 217 39.76 5.76 -1.50
C THR A 217 38.59 4.79 -1.37
N TYR A 218 37.57 5.02 -2.20
CA TYR A 218 36.39 4.16 -2.26
C TYR A 218 36.77 2.71 -2.66
N LEU A 219 37.51 2.51 -3.75
CA LEU A 219 37.90 1.14 -4.15
C LEU A 219 38.83 0.45 -3.15
N GLY A 220 39.68 1.21 -2.45
CA GLY A 220 40.47 0.67 -1.36
C GLY A 220 39.61 0.20 -0.18
N SER A 221 38.50 0.89 0.08
CA SER A 221 37.49 0.49 1.07
C SER A 221 36.70 -0.75 0.62
N VAL A 222 36.31 -0.84 -0.65
CA VAL A 222 35.70 -2.06 -1.23
C VAL A 222 36.65 -3.26 -1.07
N LYS A 223 37.94 -3.08 -1.38
CA LYS A 223 38.98 -4.10 -1.20
C LYS A 223 39.11 -4.53 0.25
N LEU A 224 39.22 -3.56 1.17
CA LEU A 224 39.35 -3.82 2.60
C LEU A 224 38.14 -4.60 3.11
N LEU A 225 36.92 -4.17 2.76
CA LEU A 225 35.69 -4.87 3.13
C LEU A 225 35.71 -6.32 2.62
N ALA A 226 35.92 -6.53 1.32
CA ALA A 226 35.94 -7.87 0.72
C ALA A 226 36.94 -8.81 1.42
N GLN A 227 38.13 -8.32 1.75
CA GLN A 227 39.17 -9.08 2.47
C GLN A 227 38.78 -9.36 3.93
N GLN A 228 38.19 -8.39 4.63
CA GLN A 228 37.77 -8.54 6.02
C GLN A 228 36.59 -9.50 6.15
N LEU A 229 35.60 -9.43 5.26
CA LEU A 229 34.47 -10.37 5.23
C LEU A 229 34.94 -11.82 5.07
N LYS A 230 35.89 -12.05 4.15
CA LYS A 230 36.47 -13.37 3.90
C LYS A 230 37.30 -13.87 5.08
N SER A 231 38.23 -13.05 5.59
CA SER A 231 39.12 -13.45 6.69
C SER A 231 38.40 -13.69 8.01
N ARG A 232 37.30 -12.97 8.26
CA ARG A 232 36.43 -13.13 9.44
C ARG A 232 35.37 -14.22 9.27
N ASN A 233 35.32 -14.89 8.11
CA ASN A 233 34.32 -15.91 7.79
C ASN A 233 32.87 -15.38 7.93
N LEU A 234 32.59 -14.14 7.50
CA LEU A 234 31.26 -13.52 7.59
C LEU A 234 30.38 -13.92 6.39
N THR A 235 30.07 -15.21 6.31
CA THR A 235 29.35 -15.84 5.17
C THR A 235 27.88 -15.44 5.04
N ASN A 236 27.32 -14.73 6.01
CA ASN A 236 25.99 -14.15 5.92
C ASN A 236 25.97 -12.83 5.14
N VAL A 237 27.12 -12.23 4.83
CA VAL A 237 27.17 -11.11 3.89
C VAL A 237 27.04 -11.65 2.48
N ILE A 238 25.95 -11.27 1.81
CA ILE A 238 25.56 -11.81 0.50
C ILE A 238 26.22 -11.05 -0.64
N GLY A 239 26.51 -9.77 -0.44
CA GLY A 239 27.00 -8.91 -1.49
C GLY A 239 27.38 -7.52 -1.00
N ILE A 240 27.81 -6.71 -1.97
CA ILE A 240 28.13 -5.30 -1.80
C ILE A 240 27.25 -4.52 -2.77
N ASP A 241 26.55 -3.51 -2.26
CA ASP A 241 25.96 -2.45 -3.06
C ASP A 241 27.05 -1.46 -3.44
N VAL A 242 27.25 -1.29 -4.75
CA VAL A 242 28.42 -0.57 -5.27
C VAL A 242 28.43 0.84 -4.70
N PHE A 243 27.35 1.59 -4.87
CA PHE A 243 27.25 2.93 -4.33
C PHE A 243 25.80 3.38 -4.35
N ASN A 244 25.31 3.91 -3.24
CA ASN A 244 23.94 4.36 -3.11
C ASN A 244 23.64 5.59 -3.94
N GLU A 245 22.50 5.53 -4.63
CA GLU A 245 21.88 6.61 -5.38
C GLU A 245 22.84 7.45 -6.23
N PRO A 246 23.62 6.85 -7.16
CA PRO A 246 24.62 7.58 -7.91
C PRO A 246 23.99 8.81 -8.60
N TYR A 247 24.49 10.02 -8.33
CA TYR A 247 23.81 11.25 -8.69
C TYR A 247 24.57 12.06 -9.74
N LYS A 248 23.90 12.45 -10.84
CA LYS A 248 24.51 13.17 -11.99
C LYS A 248 25.66 12.41 -12.68
N LEU A 249 25.72 11.09 -12.58
CA LEU A 249 26.57 10.28 -13.46
C LEU A 249 25.82 9.98 -14.76
N ASN A 250 26.57 9.89 -15.86
CA ASN A 250 26.06 9.22 -17.06
C ASN A 250 26.49 7.76 -17.01
N PHE A 251 25.74 6.89 -17.69
CA PHE A 251 25.98 5.46 -17.56
C PHE A 251 27.30 5.01 -18.20
N TYR A 252 27.53 5.36 -19.48
CA TYR A 252 28.70 4.90 -20.25
C TYR A 252 29.74 6.00 -20.47
N THR A 253 29.35 7.26 -20.33
CA THR A 253 30.21 8.42 -20.55
C THR A 253 30.53 9.16 -19.25
N THR A 254 31.64 9.89 -19.23
CA THR A 254 31.97 10.77 -18.09
C THR A 254 31.09 12.01 -18.08
N ASN A 255 30.71 12.50 -16.90
CA ASN A 255 29.98 13.77 -16.75
C ASN A 255 30.79 14.78 -15.92
N GLY A 256 31.48 15.70 -16.59
CA GLY A 256 32.34 16.66 -15.92
C GLY A 256 33.49 15.97 -15.18
N SER A 257 33.53 16.10 -13.85
CA SER A 257 34.50 15.41 -12.98
C SER A 257 34.02 14.04 -12.47
N GLN A 258 32.79 13.64 -12.79
CA GLN A 258 32.26 12.33 -12.42
C GLN A 258 32.63 11.29 -13.49
N PRO A 259 33.10 10.10 -13.09
CA PRO A 259 33.40 9.02 -14.01
C PRO A 259 32.11 8.48 -14.65
N ALA A 260 32.26 7.65 -15.69
CA ALA A 260 31.14 6.87 -16.18
C ALA A 260 30.69 5.87 -15.10
N TRP A 261 29.39 5.69 -14.91
CA TRP A 261 28.90 4.77 -13.87
C TRP A 261 29.36 3.33 -14.10
N ILE A 262 29.40 2.88 -15.35
CA ILE A 262 29.89 1.55 -15.73
C ILE A 262 31.37 1.34 -15.37
N GLU A 263 32.18 2.39 -15.35
CA GLU A 263 33.58 2.31 -14.91
C GLU A 263 33.66 2.01 -13.41
N VAL A 264 32.81 2.63 -12.60
CA VAL A 264 32.74 2.39 -11.15
C VAL A 264 32.31 0.95 -10.88
N ILE A 265 31.25 0.49 -11.54
CA ILE A 265 30.76 -0.90 -11.44
C ILE A 265 31.86 -1.89 -11.83
N ALA A 266 32.50 -1.71 -12.99
CA ALA A 266 33.52 -2.62 -13.50
C ALA A 266 34.75 -2.72 -12.57
N LYS A 267 35.20 -1.59 -12.03
CA LYS A 267 36.34 -1.54 -11.11
C LYS A 267 35.99 -2.13 -9.74
N ALA A 268 34.79 -1.87 -9.22
CA ALA A 268 34.30 -2.53 -8.00
C ALA A 268 34.19 -4.05 -8.20
N ALA A 269 33.63 -4.49 -9.34
CA ALA A 269 33.54 -5.89 -9.72
C ALA A 269 34.91 -6.57 -9.77
N GLN A 270 35.90 -5.93 -10.39
CA GLN A 270 37.28 -6.45 -10.42
C GLN A 270 37.84 -6.62 -9.00
N VAL A 271 37.68 -5.62 -8.14
CA VAL A 271 38.17 -5.67 -6.75
C VAL A 271 37.51 -6.80 -5.97
N VAL A 272 36.19 -6.96 -6.10
CA VAL A 272 35.45 -8.03 -5.43
C VAL A 272 35.87 -9.39 -5.98
N TYR A 273 35.96 -9.57 -7.30
CA TYR A 273 36.41 -10.79 -7.95
C TYR A 273 37.78 -11.26 -7.44
N GLU A 274 38.74 -10.34 -7.33
CA GLU A 274 40.11 -10.67 -6.91
C GLU A 274 40.23 -11.00 -5.41
N ASN A 275 39.34 -10.48 -4.57
CA ASN A 275 39.49 -10.56 -3.11
C ASN A 275 38.46 -11.49 -2.45
N ASN A 276 37.21 -11.49 -2.93
CA ASN A 276 36.11 -12.31 -2.45
C ASN A 276 35.05 -12.58 -3.55
N PRO A 277 35.31 -13.49 -4.51
CA PRO A 277 34.41 -13.78 -5.62
C PRO A 277 33.13 -14.54 -5.22
N SER A 278 32.95 -14.83 -3.92
CA SER A 278 31.76 -15.48 -3.38
C SER A 278 30.59 -14.51 -3.14
N LEU A 279 30.82 -13.21 -3.27
CA LEU A 279 29.83 -12.15 -3.06
C LEU A 279 29.05 -11.85 -4.35
N LEU A 280 27.81 -11.41 -4.20
CA LEU A 280 27.06 -10.70 -5.23
C LEU A 280 27.49 -9.23 -5.31
N LEU A 281 27.24 -8.61 -6.46
CA LEU A 281 27.44 -7.18 -6.67
C LEU A 281 26.12 -6.53 -7.09
N PHE A 282 25.68 -5.54 -6.32
CA PHE A 282 24.44 -4.81 -6.55
C PHE A 282 24.77 -3.49 -7.25
N ALA A 283 24.05 -3.20 -8.33
CA ALA A 283 24.24 -1.99 -9.12
C ALA A 283 22.92 -1.22 -9.24
N GLU A 284 22.90 -0.02 -8.65
CA GLU A 284 21.82 0.95 -8.80
C GLU A 284 21.90 1.72 -10.13
N GLY A 285 20.85 2.48 -10.47
CA GLY A 285 20.77 3.32 -11.66
C GLY A 285 21.14 4.79 -11.38
N PRO A 286 21.90 5.48 -12.23
CA PRO A 286 22.35 6.84 -11.93
C PRO A 286 21.28 7.90 -12.20
N ALA A 287 21.05 8.79 -11.24
CA ALA A 287 20.13 9.92 -11.34
C ALA A 287 20.66 11.04 -12.27
N SER A 288 20.60 10.81 -13.58
CA SER A 288 20.82 11.85 -14.59
C SER A 288 19.53 12.13 -15.36
N SER A 289 19.08 13.39 -15.30
CA SER A 289 17.92 13.85 -16.07
C SER A 289 18.24 14.11 -17.55
N ASN A 290 19.52 14.07 -17.93
CA ASN A 290 20.01 14.32 -19.28
C ASN A 290 21.19 13.40 -19.60
N ASP A 291 21.07 12.11 -19.30
CA ASP A 291 22.10 11.15 -19.69
C ASP A 291 22.19 11.13 -21.23
N PRO A 292 23.32 11.52 -21.85
CA PRO A 292 23.50 11.43 -23.30
C PRO A 292 23.49 9.98 -23.80
N ASP A 293 23.62 9.00 -22.91
CA ASP A 293 23.56 7.59 -23.22
C ASP A 293 22.11 7.07 -23.32
N ASP A 294 21.13 7.80 -22.79
CA ASP A 294 19.71 7.44 -22.87
C ASP A 294 19.26 7.33 -24.34
N PRO A 295 18.62 6.22 -24.75
CA PRO A 295 18.14 6.07 -26.11
C PRO A 295 16.92 6.94 -26.39
N THR A 296 16.62 7.11 -27.68
CA THR A 296 15.28 7.53 -28.07
C THR A 296 14.32 6.36 -27.86
N VAL A 297 13.44 6.49 -26.86
CA VAL A 297 12.38 5.52 -26.60
C VAL A 297 11.15 5.91 -27.40
N CYS A 298 10.71 5.01 -28.27
CA CYS A 298 9.54 5.19 -29.11
C CYS A 298 8.43 4.23 -28.67
N VAL A 299 7.18 4.68 -28.76
CA VAL A 299 6.00 3.83 -28.55
C VAL A 299 5.05 3.99 -29.72
N ALA A 300 4.24 2.98 -30.02
CA ALA A 300 3.24 3.11 -31.09
C ALA A 300 2.29 4.29 -30.78
N HIS A 301 1.90 5.03 -31.82
CA HIS A 301 1.04 6.20 -31.64
C HIS A 301 -0.26 5.83 -30.90
N ASN A 302 -0.65 6.62 -29.90
CA ASN A 302 -1.82 6.37 -29.04
C ASN A 302 -1.80 5.03 -28.25
N SER A 303 -0.66 4.33 -28.18
CA SER A 303 -0.56 3.07 -27.40
C SER A 303 -0.40 3.29 -25.90
N VAL A 304 0.11 4.45 -25.50
CA VAL A 304 0.30 4.85 -24.11
C VAL A 304 -0.70 5.95 -23.75
N VAL A 305 -1.46 5.72 -22.69
CA VAL A 305 -2.37 6.73 -22.12
C VAL A 305 -1.56 7.63 -21.19
N LEU A 306 -1.75 8.96 -21.25
CA LEU A 306 -1.13 9.87 -20.27
C LEU A 306 -1.70 9.60 -18.87
N ASP A 307 -0.88 9.76 -17.83
CA ASP A 307 -1.34 9.57 -16.46
C ASP A 307 -2.51 10.54 -16.15
N PRO A 308 -3.72 10.03 -15.84
CA PRO A 308 -4.90 10.87 -15.64
C PRO A 308 -4.92 11.57 -14.29
N ILE A 309 -4.09 11.13 -13.34
CA ILE A 309 -4.07 11.63 -11.96
C ILE A 309 -2.88 12.56 -11.78
N ASN A 310 -1.68 12.10 -12.13
CA ASN A 310 -0.44 12.82 -11.88
C ASN A 310 0.03 13.49 -13.18
N THR A 311 -0.10 14.82 -13.24
CA THR A 311 0.23 15.61 -14.44
C THR A 311 1.29 16.68 -14.15
N GLY A 312 1.84 17.29 -15.20
CA GLY A 312 2.84 18.35 -15.06
C GLY A 312 4.16 17.83 -14.48
N SER A 313 4.71 18.52 -13.48
CA SER A 313 5.98 18.15 -12.83
C SER A 313 5.92 16.84 -12.04
N HIS A 314 4.71 16.34 -11.74
CA HIS A 314 4.49 15.10 -11.01
C HIS A 314 4.20 13.91 -11.93
N ALA A 315 4.12 14.14 -13.25
CA ALA A 315 3.84 13.09 -14.20
C ALA A 315 4.97 12.06 -14.24
N PRO A 316 4.67 10.75 -14.21
CA PRO A 316 5.69 9.71 -14.26
C PRO A 316 6.37 9.56 -15.62
N TYR A 317 5.71 10.05 -16.67
CA TYR A 317 6.24 10.12 -18.01
C TYR A 317 5.56 11.23 -18.81
N SER A 318 6.17 11.59 -19.93
CA SER A 318 5.58 12.47 -20.93
C SER A 318 5.76 11.90 -22.33
N ILE A 319 4.88 12.33 -23.24
CA ILE A 319 4.88 11.88 -24.63
C ILE A 319 4.98 13.11 -25.53
N THR A 320 5.89 13.08 -26.50
CA THR A 320 5.89 14.04 -27.60
C THR A 320 5.39 13.34 -28.85
N ALA A 321 4.20 13.76 -29.32
CA ALA A 321 3.58 13.17 -30.49
C ALA A 321 4.42 13.39 -31.75
N SER A 322 4.37 12.42 -32.67
CA SER A 322 4.88 12.63 -34.02
C SER A 322 4.08 13.75 -34.70
N ASP A 323 4.74 14.66 -35.40
CA ASP A 323 4.05 15.67 -36.23
C ASP A 323 3.63 15.13 -37.61
N GLY A 324 3.83 13.82 -37.85
CA GLY A 324 3.41 13.14 -39.07
C GLY A 324 4.24 13.47 -40.30
N THR A 325 5.30 14.29 -40.18
CA THR A 325 6.15 14.69 -41.33
C THR A 325 7.42 13.86 -41.51
N GLY A 326 7.64 12.87 -40.63
CA GLY A 326 8.80 11.96 -40.62
C GLY A 326 9.90 12.39 -39.64
N THR A 327 10.54 11.42 -38.96
CA THR A 327 11.64 11.48 -37.94
C THR A 327 11.70 12.64 -36.95
N ASN A 328 10.68 13.50 -36.87
CA ASN A 328 10.68 14.60 -35.92
C ASN A 328 10.60 14.00 -34.51
N ASN A 329 11.59 14.37 -33.70
CA ASN A 329 11.88 13.84 -32.36
C ASN A 329 12.60 12.49 -32.27
N GLY A 330 13.02 11.89 -33.40
CA GLY A 330 13.83 10.66 -33.42
C GLY A 330 13.03 9.34 -33.50
N CYS A 331 11.70 9.41 -33.57
CA CYS A 331 10.80 8.27 -33.78
C CYS A 331 10.21 8.26 -35.18
N SER A 332 9.73 7.10 -35.65
CA SER A 332 9.07 7.01 -36.96
C SER A 332 7.74 7.80 -36.98
N ALA A 333 7.20 8.05 -38.18
CA ALA A 333 5.95 8.80 -38.33
C ALA A 333 4.72 8.15 -37.65
N SER A 334 4.79 6.85 -37.35
CA SER A 334 3.73 6.09 -36.67
C SER A 334 3.99 5.87 -35.18
N GLN A 335 4.99 6.54 -34.60
CA GLN A 335 5.41 6.36 -33.21
C GLN A 335 5.56 7.71 -32.51
N ASP A 336 5.27 7.72 -31.21
CA ASP A 336 5.51 8.86 -30.34
C ASP A 336 6.77 8.66 -29.51
N ARG A 337 7.42 9.76 -29.12
CA ARG A 337 8.58 9.69 -28.23
C ARG A 337 8.12 9.70 -26.77
N LEU A 338 8.59 8.73 -25.99
CA LEU A 338 8.31 8.58 -24.56
C LEU A 338 9.50 9.06 -23.73
N TYR A 339 9.22 9.79 -22.65
CA TYR A 339 10.19 10.17 -21.63
C TYR A 339 9.70 9.65 -20.28
N VAL A 340 10.50 8.84 -19.60
CA VAL A 340 10.12 8.20 -18.33
C VAL A 340 10.98 8.73 -17.19
N MET A 341 10.33 9.07 -16.08
CA MET A 341 10.96 9.53 -14.84
C MET A 341 11.57 8.34 -14.08
N ALA A 342 12.59 8.63 -13.28
CA ALA A 342 13.23 7.67 -12.38
C ALA A 342 13.59 8.37 -11.07
N ASN A 343 13.60 7.63 -9.96
CA ASN A 343 14.15 8.10 -8.69
C ASN A 343 15.68 8.08 -8.74
N TYR A 344 16.33 8.65 -7.73
CA TYR A 344 17.76 8.42 -7.58
C TYR A 344 17.99 6.94 -7.26
N GLY A 345 19.06 6.34 -7.79
CA GLY A 345 19.24 4.89 -7.74
C GLY A 345 18.34 4.10 -8.72
N GLY A 346 17.40 4.75 -9.41
CA GLY A 346 16.38 4.08 -10.23
C GLY A 346 16.62 4.06 -11.74
N ASN A 347 17.41 4.98 -12.30
CA ASN A 347 17.45 5.18 -13.76
C ASN A 347 18.31 4.14 -14.49
N PHE A 348 17.70 3.20 -15.22
CA PHE A 348 18.43 2.23 -16.05
C PHE A 348 18.20 2.38 -17.55
N LYS A 349 17.52 3.45 -18.00
CA LYS A 349 17.16 3.65 -19.41
C LYS A 349 18.36 3.58 -20.38
N SER A 350 19.52 4.06 -19.96
CA SER A 350 20.76 3.99 -20.75
C SER A 350 21.20 2.56 -21.07
N LEU A 351 20.72 1.54 -20.35
CA LEU A 351 21.00 0.13 -20.62
C LEU A 351 20.13 -0.47 -21.73
N LEU A 352 19.11 0.22 -22.19
CA LEU A 352 18.27 -0.23 -23.30
C LEU A 352 19.08 -0.26 -24.61
N ASN A 353 18.86 -1.29 -25.43
CA ASN A 353 19.39 -1.34 -26.77
C ASN A 353 18.79 -0.21 -27.60
N LYS A 354 19.65 0.67 -28.13
CA LYS A 354 19.23 1.91 -28.79
C LYS A 354 18.36 1.67 -30.02
N THR A 355 18.62 0.58 -30.75
CA THR A 355 17.84 0.22 -31.95
C THR A 355 16.47 -0.33 -31.57
N GLU A 356 16.43 -1.23 -30.59
CA GLU A 356 15.18 -1.83 -30.11
C GLU A 356 14.28 -0.80 -29.42
N ALA A 357 14.84 0.10 -28.61
CA ALA A 357 14.10 1.18 -27.96
C ALA A 357 13.45 2.12 -29.00
N ALA A 358 14.13 2.43 -30.10
CA ALA A 358 13.58 3.21 -31.21
C ALA A 358 12.52 2.42 -32.01
N ALA A 359 12.60 1.09 -32.03
CA ALA A 359 11.57 0.21 -32.58
C ALA A 359 10.37 0.01 -31.64
N GLY A 360 10.47 0.47 -30.39
CA GLY A 360 9.43 0.36 -29.36
C GLY A 360 9.47 -0.93 -28.53
N ASN A 361 10.65 -1.56 -28.49
CA ASN A 361 10.91 -2.73 -27.66
C ASN A 361 11.86 -2.37 -26.51
N ALA A 362 11.48 -2.72 -25.28
CA ALA A 362 12.33 -2.54 -24.11
C ALA A 362 13.25 -3.76 -23.95
N VAL A 363 14.48 -3.68 -24.47
CA VAL A 363 15.45 -4.80 -24.51
C VAL A 363 16.77 -4.35 -23.90
N PHE A 364 17.35 -5.14 -23.00
CA PHE A 364 18.66 -4.87 -22.41
C PHE A 364 19.80 -5.06 -23.44
N ASP A 365 20.68 -4.06 -23.56
CA ASP A 365 21.90 -4.13 -24.38
C ASP A 365 23.04 -4.81 -23.60
N GLU A 366 22.90 -6.11 -23.36
CA GLU A 366 23.91 -6.88 -22.62
C GLU A 366 25.29 -6.83 -23.30
N GLU A 367 25.32 -6.82 -24.63
CA GLU A 367 26.59 -6.80 -25.38
C GLU A 367 27.38 -5.51 -25.09
N THR A 368 26.72 -4.35 -25.17
CA THR A 368 27.35 -3.07 -24.85
C THR A 368 27.77 -3.02 -23.38
N PHE A 369 26.89 -3.47 -22.47
CA PHE A 369 27.20 -3.52 -21.04
C PHE A 369 28.43 -4.40 -20.75
N ARG A 370 28.46 -5.63 -21.28
CA ARG A 370 29.58 -6.58 -21.13
C ARG A 370 30.88 -6.01 -21.69
N ASN A 371 30.84 -5.43 -22.87
CA ASN A 371 32.03 -4.84 -23.50
C ASN A 371 32.59 -3.68 -22.66
N ALA A 372 31.73 -2.86 -22.05
CA ALA A 372 32.14 -1.80 -21.15
C ALA A 372 32.75 -2.36 -19.85
N ILE A 373 32.21 -3.43 -19.26
CA ILE A 373 32.85 -4.12 -18.13
C ILE A 373 34.26 -4.59 -18.53
N ILE A 374 34.42 -5.23 -19.69
CA ILE A 374 35.72 -5.70 -20.19
C ILE A 374 36.71 -4.53 -20.38
N GLN A 375 36.24 -3.40 -20.91
CA GLN A 375 37.06 -2.21 -21.14
C GLN A 375 37.71 -1.69 -19.85
N TYR A 376 36.96 -1.66 -18.75
CA TYR A 376 37.43 -1.13 -17.46
C TYR A 376 37.93 -2.20 -16.49
N SER A 377 37.86 -3.49 -16.89
CA SER A 377 38.36 -4.64 -16.14
C SER A 377 38.98 -5.70 -17.07
N ASN A 378 38.35 -6.87 -17.22
CA ASN A 378 38.73 -7.93 -18.15
C ASN A 378 37.57 -8.93 -18.38
N ALA A 379 37.75 -9.85 -19.34
CA ALA A 379 36.75 -10.86 -19.70
C ALA A 379 36.37 -11.81 -18.55
N ALA A 380 37.32 -12.22 -17.71
CA ALA A 380 37.02 -13.12 -16.59
C ALA A 380 36.12 -12.46 -15.53
N VAL A 381 36.30 -11.15 -15.30
CA VAL A 381 35.42 -10.37 -14.43
C VAL A 381 34.03 -10.22 -15.06
N ALA A 382 33.94 -9.99 -16.36
CA ALA A 382 32.67 -9.91 -17.07
C ALA A 382 31.90 -11.23 -17.03
N ASP A 383 32.57 -12.36 -17.26
CA ASP A 383 31.96 -13.70 -17.19
C ASP A 383 31.55 -14.06 -15.76
N TRP A 384 32.35 -13.69 -14.75
CA TRP A 384 31.95 -13.84 -13.36
C TRP A 384 30.71 -13.00 -13.01
N LEU A 385 30.69 -11.75 -13.45
CA LEU A 385 29.62 -10.82 -13.08
C LEU A 385 28.29 -11.15 -13.78
N LEU A 386 28.33 -11.42 -15.09
CA LEU A 386 27.14 -11.58 -15.93
C LEU A 386 26.78 -13.03 -16.25
N GLY A 387 27.67 -13.97 -15.94
CA GLY A 387 27.68 -15.29 -16.55
C GLY A 387 28.44 -15.31 -17.88
N GLU A 388 28.82 -16.52 -18.31
CA GLU A 388 29.53 -16.71 -19.58
C GLU A 388 28.74 -16.12 -20.75
N SER A 389 29.43 -15.57 -21.74
CA SER A 389 28.78 -15.02 -22.93
C SER A 389 27.91 -16.07 -23.62
N GLY A 390 26.62 -15.76 -23.82
CA GLY A 390 25.65 -16.67 -24.41
C GLY A 390 25.06 -17.70 -23.43
N ASP A 391 25.39 -17.65 -22.14
CA ASP A 391 24.69 -18.40 -21.11
C ASP A 391 23.26 -17.86 -20.97
N ALA A 392 22.30 -18.58 -21.54
CA ALA A 392 20.88 -18.25 -21.44
C ALA A 392 20.35 -18.27 -20.01
N GLU A 393 21.08 -18.87 -19.06
CA GLU A 393 20.69 -18.88 -17.66
C GLU A 393 21.27 -17.72 -16.83
N HIS A 394 22.14 -16.89 -17.43
CA HIS A 394 22.81 -15.77 -16.77
C HIS A 394 23.40 -16.13 -15.40
N LYS A 395 24.18 -17.21 -15.33
CA LYS A 395 24.82 -17.66 -14.07
C LYS A 395 25.96 -16.73 -13.67
N GLY A 396 25.62 -15.66 -12.97
CA GLY A 396 26.58 -14.63 -12.61
C GLY A 396 26.49 -14.22 -11.15
N HIS A 397 26.87 -12.97 -10.91
CA HIS A 397 26.95 -12.34 -9.60
C HIS A 397 26.31 -10.94 -9.57
N LEU A 398 25.82 -10.44 -10.71
CA LEU A 398 25.18 -9.12 -10.84
C LEU A 398 23.72 -9.15 -10.40
N VAL A 399 23.34 -8.15 -9.61
CA VAL A 399 21.96 -7.82 -9.26
C VAL A 399 21.71 -6.35 -9.58
N PHE A 400 20.63 -6.05 -10.28
CA PHE A 400 20.21 -4.65 -10.48
C PHE A 400 19.35 -4.21 -9.29
N SER A 401 19.65 -3.02 -8.75
CA SER A 401 19.11 -2.55 -7.47
C SER A 401 18.39 -1.20 -7.57
N PRO A 402 17.24 -1.11 -8.28
CA PRO A 402 16.51 0.15 -8.40
C PRO A 402 15.98 0.65 -7.05
N HIS A 403 15.92 1.96 -6.87
CA HIS A 403 15.09 2.60 -5.85
C HIS A 403 13.81 3.13 -6.46
N ALA A 404 12.69 3.05 -5.72
CA ALA A 404 11.39 3.51 -6.19
C ALA A 404 10.60 4.15 -5.05
N TYR A 405 10.32 5.45 -5.17
CA TYR A 405 9.58 6.21 -4.17
C TYR A 405 8.48 7.09 -4.78
N GLY A 406 7.43 7.33 -4.00
CA GLY A 406 6.30 8.18 -4.37
C GLY A 406 6.60 9.68 -4.34
N ILE A 407 5.56 10.48 -4.54
CA ILE A 407 5.66 11.91 -4.86
C ILE A 407 6.44 12.76 -3.84
N ARG A 408 6.41 12.44 -2.54
CA ARG A 408 7.13 13.23 -1.53
C ARG A 408 8.64 13.15 -1.68
N VAL A 409 9.15 11.95 -1.94
CA VAL A 409 10.58 11.67 -2.03
C VAL A 409 11.05 11.85 -3.47
N GLY A 410 10.34 11.25 -4.43
CA GLY A 410 10.69 11.29 -5.84
C GLY A 410 10.28 12.57 -6.57
N GLY A 411 9.31 13.32 -6.05
CA GLY A 411 8.70 14.46 -6.74
C GLY A 411 7.70 14.07 -7.84
N TRP A 412 7.55 12.78 -8.15
CA TRP A 412 6.64 12.23 -9.15
C TRP A 412 6.10 10.87 -8.69
N GLN A 413 5.00 10.40 -9.26
CA GLN A 413 4.53 9.03 -9.06
C GLN A 413 3.60 8.59 -10.19
N PRO A 414 3.62 7.31 -10.60
CA PRO A 414 2.64 6.78 -11.52
C PRO A 414 1.35 6.42 -10.79
N SER A 415 0.20 6.64 -11.44
CA SER A 415 -1.05 5.99 -11.05
C SER A 415 -1.05 4.50 -11.43
N THR A 416 -2.02 3.79 -10.90
CA THR A 416 -2.13 2.33 -10.98
C THR A 416 -2.35 1.85 -12.42
N GLY A 417 -1.89 0.64 -12.74
CA GLY A 417 -2.14 -0.02 -14.02
C GLY A 417 -1.18 0.44 -15.13
N GLN A 418 -1.72 0.93 -16.26
CA GLN A 418 -0.90 1.26 -17.43
C GLN A 418 0.21 2.29 -17.13
N PRO A 419 -0.02 3.36 -16.34
CA PRO A 419 1.04 4.32 -16.04
C PRO A 419 2.21 3.71 -15.26
N SER A 420 1.94 2.86 -14.26
CA SER A 420 2.99 2.11 -13.56
C SER A 420 3.72 1.12 -14.48
N ASP A 421 2.99 0.39 -15.34
CA ASP A 421 3.55 -0.55 -16.31
C ASP A 421 4.54 0.11 -17.27
N VAL A 422 4.18 1.29 -17.76
CA VAL A 422 5.01 2.06 -18.69
C VAL A 422 6.24 2.57 -17.97
N THR A 423 6.06 3.17 -16.80
CA THR A 423 7.17 3.77 -16.05
C THR A 423 8.21 2.73 -15.67
N PHE A 424 7.80 1.74 -14.87
CA PHE A 424 8.73 0.76 -14.35
C PHE A 424 9.20 -0.21 -15.44
N GLY A 425 8.36 -0.50 -16.44
CA GLY A 425 8.71 -1.40 -17.54
C GLY A 425 9.84 -0.87 -18.43
N TRP A 426 9.86 0.44 -18.68
CA TRP A 426 10.89 1.12 -19.46
C TRP A 426 12.08 1.58 -18.62
N ASP A 427 11.96 1.59 -17.30
CA ASP A 427 13.07 1.94 -16.39
C ASP A 427 13.87 0.70 -15.97
N PHE A 428 13.35 -0.19 -15.12
CA PHE A 428 14.09 -1.37 -14.66
C PHE A 428 13.46 -2.72 -15.04
N GLY A 429 12.18 -2.73 -15.43
CA GLY A 429 11.43 -3.94 -15.72
C GLY A 429 11.97 -4.76 -16.89
N PHE A 430 12.60 -4.11 -17.86
CA PHE A 430 13.24 -4.81 -18.97
C PHE A 430 14.46 -5.65 -18.55
N LEU A 431 15.11 -5.29 -17.44
CA LEU A 431 16.25 -6.05 -16.89
C LEU A 431 15.78 -7.40 -16.30
N ALA A 432 14.65 -7.38 -15.59
CA ALA A 432 14.00 -8.59 -15.12
C ALA A 432 13.56 -9.49 -16.29
N LYS A 433 12.99 -8.89 -17.34
CA LYS A 433 12.62 -9.62 -18.58
C LYS A 433 13.84 -10.21 -19.31
N ALA A 434 15.00 -9.57 -19.19
CA ALA A 434 16.26 -10.06 -19.72
C ALA A 434 16.89 -11.17 -18.87
N GLY A 435 16.25 -11.61 -17.78
CA GLY A 435 16.71 -12.73 -16.96
C GLY A 435 17.72 -12.35 -15.86
N TYR A 436 17.88 -11.06 -15.57
CA TYR A 436 18.70 -10.58 -14.46
C TYR A 436 17.86 -10.38 -13.19
N PRO A 437 18.38 -10.70 -11.99
CA PRO A 437 17.68 -10.38 -10.76
C PRO A 437 17.55 -8.88 -10.57
N VAL A 438 16.34 -8.45 -10.23
CA VAL A 438 16.04 -7.10 -9.79
C VAL A 438 15.61 -7.18 -8.34
N VAL A 439 16.34 -6.50 -7.46
CA VAL A 439 16.03 -6.37 -6.03
C VAL A 439 15.80 -4.89 -5.77
N LEU A 440 14.63 -4.47 -5.31
CA LEU A 440 14.45 -3.05 -4.99
C LEU A 440 15.32 -2.71 -3.78
N GLY A 441 16.34 -1.87 -4.00
CA GLY A 441 17.31 -1.48 -2.99
C GLY A 441 16.68 -0.60 -1.90
N GLU A 442 15.71 0.22 -2.30
CA GLU A 442 14.91 1.04 -1.40
C GLU A 442 13.52 1.32 -1.95
N SER A 443 12.52 1.18 -1.08
CA SER A 443 11.20 1.78 -1.23
C SER A 443 10.56 1.95 0.16
N GLY A 444 9.85 3.04 0.37
CA GLY A 444 9.27 3.38 1.66
C GLY A 444 8.22 4.47 1.54
N TYR A 445 7.38 4.60 2.56
CA TYR A 445 6.33 5.62 2.61
C TYR A 445 5.95 5.97 4.05
N ASP A 446 5.48 7.20 4.27
CA ASP A 446 4.88 7.62 5.54
C ASP A 446 3.35 7.38 5.50
N PRO A 447 2.80 6.52 6.38
CA PRO A 447 1.38 6.17 6.39
C PRO A 447 0.47 7.34 6.81
N THR A 448 1.03 8.42 7.36
CA THR A 448 0.25 9.64 7.68
C THR A 448 -0.13 10.44 6.44
N PHE A 449 0.43 10.08 5.27
CA PHE A 449 0.14 10.70 4.00
C PHE A 449 -0.36 9.67 2.99
N THR A 450 -1.65 9.78 2.67
CA THR A 450 -2.34 8.82 1.79
C THR A 450 -1.71 8.72 0.41
N THR A 451 -1.15 9.81 -0.13
CA THR A 451 -0.53 9.80 -1.45
C THR A 451 0.70 8.88 -1.56
N ASP A 452 1.45 8.73 -0.46
CA ASP A 452 2.68 7.93 -0.46
C ASP A 452 2.38 6.45 -0.24
N SER A 453 1.42 6.16 0.64
CA SER A 453 0.86 4.81 0.79
C SER A 453 0.15 4.35 -0.48
N ASP A 454 -0.61 5.24 -1.14
CA ASP A 454 -1.27 4.95 -2.42
C ASP A 454 -0.27 4.57 -3.51
N PHE A 455 0.87 5.25 -3.60
CA PHE A 455 1.93 4.85 -4.52
C PHE A 455 2.42 3.42 -4.24
N PHE A 456 2.74 3.13 -2.98
CA PHE A 456 3.29 1.83 -2.61
C PHE A 456 2.27 0.69 -2.79
N GLU A 457 1.05 0.87 -2.28
CA GLU A 457 -0.03 -0.12 -2.27
C GLU A 457 -0.67 -0.32 -3.64
N ASN A 458 -0.91 0.77 -4.38
CA ASN A 458 -1.74 0.73 -5.57
C ASN A 458 -0.95 0.83 -6.89
N SER A 459 0.28 1.35 -6.87
CA SER A 459 1.09 1.49 -8.09
C SER A 459 2.30 0.56 -8.11
N LEU A 460 3.14 0.59 -7.08
CA LEU A 460 4.37 -0.19 -7.03
C LEU A 460 4.10 -1.68 -6.78
N THR A 461 3.43 -2.02 -5.68
CA THR A 461 3.14 -3.40 -5.29
C THR A 461 2.42 -4.20 -6.40
N PRO A 462 1.37 -3.67 -7.06
CA PRO A 462 0.69 -4.41 -8.13
C PRO A 462 1.59 -4.65 -9.34
N TYR A 463 2.46 -3.68 -9.69
CA TYR A 463 3.44 -3.87 -10.76
C TYR A 463 4.43 -4.99 -10.41
N LEU A 464 4.95 -4.98 -9.19
CA LEU A 464 5.88 -6.01 -8.72
C LEU A 464 5.24 -7.41 -8.76
N GLN A 465 4.00 -7.54 -8.27
CA GLN A 465 3.25 -8.79 -8.31
C GLN A 465 3.00 -9.31 -9.72
N GLN A 466 2.59 -8.45 -10.64
CA GLN A 466 2.32 -8.81 -12.03
C GLN A 466 3.57 -9.23 -12.81
N ASN A 467 4.74 -8.73 -12.41
CA ASN A 467 6.02 -8.99 -13.08
C ASN A 467 6.89 -10.01 -12.33
N ASN A 468 6.35 -10.73 -11.34
CA ASN A 468 7.08 -11.71 -10.52
C ASN A 468 8.30 -11.11 -9.78
N LEU A 469 8.15 -9.88 -9.31
CA LEU A 469 9.11 -9.10 -8.52
C LEU A 469 8.55 -8.77 -7.13
N ALA A 470 7.50 -9.47 -6.69
CA ALA A 470 6.88 -9.22 -5.38
C ALA A 470 7.83 -9.51 -4.21
N HIS A 471 8.74 -10.45 -4.41
CA HIS A 471 9.86 -10.69 -3.51
C HIS A 471 11.08 -9.92 -3.98
N ASN A 472 12.03 -9.69 -3.07
CA ASN A 472 13.26 -8.92 -3.31
C ASN A 472 13.07 -7.40 -3.20
N LEU A 473 12.78 -6.95 -1.99
CA LEU A 473 12.71 -5.54 -1.60
C LEU A 473 13.43 -5.36 -0.26
N PHE A 474 14.31 -4.36 -0.18
CA PHE A 474 14.72 -3.77 1.08
C PHE A 474 13.83 -2.55 1.35
N PHE A 475 12.91 -2.70 2.31
CA PHE A 475 12.01 -1.62 2.67
C PHE A 475 12.76 -0.55 3.46
N TRP A 476 12.64 0.70 3.02
CA TRP A 476 13.16 1.87 3.71
C TRP A 476 12.10 2.39 4.70
N THR A 477 12.28 2.20 6.01
CA THR A 477 13.44 1.63 6.71
C THR A 477 13.01 0.91 7.99
N PHE A 478 13.91 0.15 8.62
CA PHE A 478 13.72 -0.36 9.97
C PHE A 478 13.68 0.77 11.02
N ASN A 479 14.43 1.83 10.77
CA ASN A 479 14.54 2.98 11.64
C ASN A 479 13.22 3.76 11.77
N THR A 480 13.09 4.61 12.78
CA THR A 480 11.91 5.48 12.99
C THR A 480 12.18 6.89 12.52
N ASN A 481 13.46 7.30 12.50
CA ASN A 481 13.96 8.64 12.29
C ASN A 481 14.16 9.05 10.81
N SER A 482 13.62 8.31 9.85
CA SER A 482 13.57 8.78 8.46
C SER A 482 12.49 9.87 8.32
N GLY A 483 12.88 11.10 7.98
CA GLY A 483 12.00 12.27 8.08
C GLY A 483 10.86 12.32 7.07
N ASP A 484 10.99 11.64 5.93
CA ASP A 484 10.06 11.66 4.80
C ASP A 484 9.27 10.34 4.64
N THR A 485 9.81 9.22 5.11
CA THR A 485 9.16 7.90 5.06
C THR A 485 8.75 7.35 6.43
N GLY A 486 9.31 7.86 7.53
CA GLY A 486 9.36 7.11 8.80
C GLY A 486 9.96 5.72 8.59
N GLY A 487 9.51 4.72 9.34
CA GLY A 487 9.86 3.32 9.04
C GLY A 487 8.91 2.32 9.68
N VAL A 488 9.33 1.06 9.78
CA VAL A 488 8.49 -0.05 10.28
C VAL A 488 8.29 0.01 11.78
N ARG A 489 9.21 0.65 12.51
CA ARG A 489 9.07 0.89 13.95
C ARG A 489 8.29 2.18 14.22
N VAL A 490 7.56 2.21 15.33
CA VAL A 490 6.81 3.41 15.76
C VAL A 490 7.71 4.40 16.51
N SER A 491 8.63 3.89 17.34
CA SER A 491 9.64 4.71 18.02
C SER A 491 10.80 3.85 18.54
N GLU A 492 11.96 4.47 18.75
CA GLU A 492 13.15 3.84 19.35
C GLU A 492 12.94 3.36 20.80
N ASN A 493 11.86 3.81 21.44
CA ASN A 493 11.54 3.55 22.85
C ASN A 493 10.37 2.57 23.04
N SER A 494 9.88 1.99 21.94
CA SER A 494 8.75 1.05 21.95
C SER A 494 9.05 -0.15 21.07
N VAL A 495 8.51 -1.30 21.46
CA VAL A 495 8.51 -2.50 20.61
C VAL A 495 7.39 -2.47 19.56
N ALA A 496 6.55 -1.43 19.55
CA ALA A 496 5.46 -1.26 18.59
C ALA A 496 5.97 -1.07 17.15
N LEU A 497 5.33 -1.77 16.22
CA LEU A 497 5.51 -1.70 14.78
C LEU A 497 4.33 -0.98 14.12
N VAL A 498 4.58 -0.41 12.96
CA VAL A 498 3.57 0.23 12.12
C VAL A 498 2.75 -0.86 11.43
N VAL A 499 1.61 -1.19 12.01
CA VAL A 499 0.74 -2.30 11.56
C VAL A 499 0.34 -2.22 10.08
N GLN A 500 0.18 -1.01 9.53
CA GLN A 500 -0.14 -0.83 8.10
C GLN A 500 1.02 -1.31 7.22
N LYS A 501 2.25 -0.91 7.52
CA LYS A 501 3.45 -1.35 6.77
C LYS A 501 3.65 -2.86 6.84
N GLU A 502 3.44 -3.44 8.02
CA GLU A 502 3.49 -4.90 8.20
C GLU A 502 2.43 -5.64 7.36
N LYS A 503 1.21 -5.07 7.26
CA LYS A 503 0.16 -5.60 6.38
C LYS A 503 0.54 -5.53 4.92
N ASP A 504 1.01 -4.38 4.46
CA ASP A 504 1.28 -4.15 3.04
C ASP A 504 2.47 -4.99 2.57
N LEU A 505 3.54 -5.07 3.37
CA LEU A 505 4.69 -5.93 3.09
C LEU A 505 4.30 -7.41 3.15
N ASN A 506 3.48 -7.83 4.11
CA ASN A 506 3.02 -9.22 4.13
C ASN A 506 2.13 -9.54 2.93
N ALA A 507 1.23 -8.62 2.53
CA ALA A 507 0.40 -8.79 1.35
C ALA A 507 1.25 -8.89 0.07
N LEU A 508 2.28 -8.06 -0.06
CA LEU A 508 3.27 -8.14 -1.12
C LEU A 508 3.94 -9.53 -1.15
N TYR A 509 4.53 -9.99 -0.03
CA TYR A 509 5.30 -11.24 0.01
C TYR A 509 4.47 -12.53 0.04
N THR A 510 3.17 -12.47 0.34
CA THR A 510 2.30 -13.66 0.37
C THR A 510 1.38 -13.78 -0.84
N SER A 511 1.30 -12.72 -1.65
CA SER A 511 0.50 -12.72 -2.87
C SER A 511 1.01 -13.77 -3.87
N ALA A 512 0.09 -14.58 -4.39
CA ALA A 512 0.39 -15.37 -5.58
C ALA A 512 0.63 -14.42 -6.76
N PRO A 513 1.50 -14.76 -7.74
CA PRO A 513 1.67 -13.95 -8.93
C PRO A 513 0.31 -13.68 -9.56
N ILE A 514 -0.07 -12.41 -9.71
CA ILE A 514 -1.30 -12.04 -10.39
C ILE A 514 -1.11 -12.43 -11.85
N PRO A 515 -1.96 -13.31 -12.43
CA PRO A 515 -1.87 -13.61 -13.85
C PRO A 515 -1.92 -12.30 -14.64
N PRO A 516 -1.07 -12.11 -15.67
CA PRO A 516 -1.06 -10.86 -16.42
C PRO A 516 -2.48 -10.56 -16.88
N THR A 517 -3.04 -9.44 -16.41
CA THR A 517 -4.36 -8.98 -16.82
C THR A 517 -4.37 -8.92 -18.35
N PRO A 518 -5.32 -9.60 -19.04
CA PRO A 518 -5.36 -9.56 -20.49
C PRO A 518 -5.38 -8.11 -20.98
N LYS A 519 -4.31 -7.69 -21.66
CA LYS A 519 -4.19 -6.35 -22.26
C LYS A 519 -5.11 -6.30 -23.47
N GLY A 520 -6.38 -5.98 -23.24
CA GLY A 520 -7.37 -5.67 -24.27
C GLY A 520 -7.71 -4.19 -24.28
N VAL A 521 -7.95 -3.64 -25.47
CA VAL A 521 -8.62 -2.34 -25.64
C VAL A 521 -10.04 -2.65 -26.12
N ILE A 522 -11.05 -2.14 -25.44
CA ILE A 522 -12.44 -2.21 -25.93
C ILE A 522 -12.70 -0.94 -26.76
N THR A 523 -12.83 -1.09 -28.07
CA THR A 523 -13.21 0.01 -28.97
C THR A 523 -14.70 -0.02 -29.26
N PHE A 524 -15.42 1.05 -28.93
CA PHE A 524 -16.84 1.19 -29.28
C PHE A 524 -16.99 1.92 -30.62
N LYS A 525 -17.76 1.35 -31.56
CA LYS A 525 -18.33 2.08 -32.70
C LYS A 525 -19.78 2.43 -32.37
N LEU A 526 -20.09 3.72 -32.31
CA LEU A 526 -21.48 4.20 -32.21
C LEU A 526 -22.17 4.00 -33.56
N GLY A 527 -23.36 3.40 -33.56
CA GLY A 527 -24.21 3.24 -34.74
C GLY A 527 -24.82 4.57 -35.19
N ASP A 528 -25.35 4.59 -36.42
CA ASP A 528 -25.96 5.78 -37.03
C ASP A 528 -27.10 6.34 -36.16
N VAL A 529 -27.06 7.65 -35.90
CA VAL A 529 -28.04 8.35 -35.06
C VAL A 529 -29.35 8.54 -35.84
N GLU A 530 -30.50 8.23 -35.22
CA GLU A 530 -31.83 8.48 -35.82
C GLU A 530 -32.00 9.95 -36.26
N SER A 531 -32.67 10.15 -37.40
CA SER A 531 -32.87 11.46 -38.00
C SER A 531 -33.62 12.41 -37.04
N GLY A 532 -32.92 13.40 -36.50
CA GLY A 532 -33.49 14.41 -35.61
C GLY A 532 -32.56 14.90 -34.48
N CYS A 533 -31.44 14.21 -34.21
CA CYS A 533 -30.50 14.60 -33.15
C CYS A 533 -29.29 15.38 -33.71
N SER A 534 -28.95 16.52 -33.10
CA SER A 534 -27.78 17.35 -33.42
C SER A 534 -26.51 16.81 -32.75
N THR A 535 -25.41 16.67 -33.50
CA THR A 535 -24.18 15.96 -33.10
C THR A 535 -23.12 16.81 -32.38
N THR A 536 -23.49 17.90 -31.71
CA THR A 536 -22.49 18.90 -31.26
C THR A 536 -21.86 18.66 -29.88
N SER A 537 -22.31 17.70 -29.08
CA SER A 537 -21.61 17.27 -27.85
C SER A 537 -22.09 15.89 -27.41
N GLN A 538 -21.15 14.96 -27.21
CA GLN A 538 -21.43 13.65 -26.61
C GLN A 538 -20.72 13.55 -25.26
N GLN A 539 -21.46 13.22 -24.21
CA GLN A 539 -20.88 12.77 -22.95
C GLN A 539 -21.12 11.27 -22.79
N ILE A 540 -20.03 10.53 -22.65
CA ILE A 540 -20.04 9.12 -22.30
C ILE A 540 -19.65 9.05 -20.83
N THR A 541 -20.57 8.56 -20.00
CA THR A 541 -20.30 8.29 -18.59
C THR A 541 -20.11 6.79 -18.43
N VAL A 542 -18.92 6.42 -17.96
CA VAL A 542 -18.54 5.04 -17.65
C VAL A 542 -18.60 4.89 -16.14
N THR A 543 -19.41 3.95 -15.66
CA THR A 543 -19.57 3.72 -14.21
C THR A 543 -18.94 2.38 -13.84
N GLY A 544 -17.88 2.45 -13.04
CA GLY A 544 -17.19 1.36 -12.34
C GLY A 544 -16.55 1.92 -11.04
N ASN A 545 -15.66 1.18 -10.37
CA ASN A 545 -15.05 1.61 -9.09
C ASN A 545 -14.27 2.95 -9.13
N GLN A 546 -14.10 3.56 -10.31
CA GLN A 546 -13.65 4.93 -10.52
C GLN A 546 -14.66 5.62 -11.45
N THR A 547 -15.20 6.77 -11.04
CA THR A 547 -16.08 7.60 -11.91
C THR A 547 -15.19 8.53 -12.72
N SER A 548 -15.12 8.36 -14.04
CA SER A 548 -14.47 9.33 -14.94
C SER A 548 -15.48 9.89 -15.93
N THR A 549 -15.52 11.22 -16.05
CA THR A 549 -16.33 11.95 -17.03
C THR A 549 -15.40 12.53 -18.10
N THR A 550 -15.50 12.01 -19.32
CA THR A 550 -14.77 12.57 -20.47
C THR A 550 -15.74 13.26 -21.43
N SER A 551 -15.50 14.53 -21.74
CA SER A 551 -16.14 15.21 -22.88
C SER A 551 -15.31 14.93 -24.13
N ALA A 552 -15.85 14.18 -25.09
CA ALA A 552 -15.19 13.90 -26.37
C ALA A 552 -16.07 14.31 -27.55
N VAL A 553 -15.45 14.94 -28.56
CA VAL A 553 -15.99 15.13 -29.92
C VAL A 553 -15.95 13.77 -30.65
N PRO A 554 -16.80 13.47 -31.67
CA PRO A 554 -16.97 12.10 -32.17
C PRO A 554 -15.64 11.42 -32.59
N GLY A 555 -15.27 10.36 -31.90
CA GLY A 555 -14.11 9.52 -32.17
C GLY A 555 -13.71 8.71 -30.93
N SER A 556 -13.83 7.38 -31.03
CA SER A 556 -13.32 6.32 -30.13
C SER A 556 -12.90 6.68 -28.69
N VAL A 557 -13.56 6.07 -27.70
CA VAL A 557 -13.10 6.06 -26.29
C VAL A 557 -12.37 4.74 -26.01
N SER A 558 -11.17 4.82 -25.45
CA SER A 558 -10.36 3.67 -25.00
C SER A 558 -10.41 3.55 -23.48
N LEU A 559 -10.69 2.35 -22.96
CA LEU A 559 -10.68 2.05 -21.52
C LEU A 559 -9.82 0.80 -21.25
N PRO A 560 -9.10 0.75 -20.12
CA PRO A 560 -8.43 -0.47 -19.68
C PRO A 560 -9.46 -1.54 -19.27
N VAL A 561 -9.17 -2.81 -19.54
CA VAL A 561 -10.04 -3.93 -19.15
C VAL A 561 -9.85 -4.21 -17.65
N ALA A 562 -10.86 -3.90 -16.82
CA ALA A 562 -10.97 -4.41 -15.47
C ALA A 562 -11.64 -5.80 -15.44
N SER A 563 -11.45 -6.51 -14.32
CA SER A 563 -12.06 -7.81 -14.03
C SER A 563 -13.57 -7.77 -13.77
N ASP A 564 -14.18 -6.58 -13.69
CA ASP A 564 -15.58 -6.37 -13.32
C ASP A 564 -16.45 -5.86 -14.49
N PRO A 565 -17.77 -6.13 -14.49
CA PRO A 565 -18.67 -5.66 -15.54
C PRO A 565 -18.86 -4.14 -15.51
N TYR A 566 -18.66 -3.48 -16.64
CA TYR A 566 -18.92 -2.03 -16.82
C TYR A 566 -20.39 -1.74 -17.12
N THR A 567 -20.88 -0.58 -16.65
CA THR A 567 -22.17 -0.03 -17.06
C THR A 567 -21.95 1.27 -17.83
N PHE A 568 -22.56 1.42 -19.00
CA PHE A 568 -22.42 2.60 -19.87
C PHE A 568 -23.72 3.40 -19.91
N SER A 569 -23.61 4.72 -19.84
CA SER A 569 -24.73 5.63 -20.11
C SER A 569 -24.27 6.81 -20.97
N SER A 570 -25.03 7.13 -22.02
CA SER A 570 -24.81 8.30 -22.88
C SER A 570 -26.00 9.25 -22.77
N SER A 571 -25.73 10.55 -22.75
CA SER A 571 -26.76 11.60 -22.79
C SER A 571 -26.43 12.63 -23.87
N TYR A 572 -27.46 13.02 -24.63
CA TYR A 572 -27.37 14.00 -25.72
C TYR A 572 -27.93 15.36 -25.28
N TYR A 573 -27.27 16.45 -25.66
CA TYR A 573 -27.79 17.82 -25.52
C TYR A 573 -27.95 18.49 -26.89
N ALA A 574 -29.17 18.92 -27.21
CA ALA A 574 -29.45 19.75 -28.39
C ALA A 574 -29.29 21.24 -28.03
N PRO A 575 -28.49 22.04 -28.74
CA PRO A 575 -28.45 23.48 -28.53
C PRO A 575 -29.59 24.16 -29.29
N GLY A 576 -30.63 24.56 -28.54
CA GLY A 576 -31.49 25.71 -28.81
C GLY A 576 -32.40 25.68 -30.05
N ALA A 577 -33.70 25.46 -29.83
CA ALA A 577 -34.78 26.31 -30.37
C ALA A 577 -36.14 25.94 -29.76
N HIS A 578 -36.94 26.97 -29.48
CA HIS A 578 -38.36 26.99 -29.10
C HIS A 578 -38.71 27.02 -27.61
N THR A 579 -39.21 28.19 -27.21
CA THR A 579 -40.02 28.44 -26.02
C THR A 579 -41.27 27.55 -26.07
N GLY A 580 -41.36 26.54 -25.20
CA GLY A 580 -42.64 25.92 -24.87
C GLY A 580 -42.68 24.41 -24.62
N ASP A 581 -41.71 23.62 -25.07
CA ASP A 581 -41.77 22.16 -24.94
C ASP A 581 -40.55 21.60 -24.17
N ASP A 582 -40.81 20.60 -23.33
CA ASP A 582 -39.83 19.90 -22.49
C ASP A 582 -38.65 19.32 -23.31
N PRO A 583 -37.42 19.29 -22.78
CA PRO A 583 -36.28 18.69 -23.46
C PRO A 583 -36.51 17.20 -23.73
N VAL A 584 -36.41 16.81 -25.00
CA VAL A 584 -36.47 15.39 -25.42
C VAL A 584 -35.19 14.69 -24.98
N LEU A 585 -35.32 13.78 -24.02
CA LEU A 585 -34.24 12.91 -23.57
C LEU A 585 -34.10 11.73 -24.56
N CYS A 586 -33.10 11.77 -25.44
CA CYS A 586 -32.77 10.63 -26.30
C CYS A 586 -31.93 9.63 -25.50
N GLN A 587 -32.52 8.50 -25.10
CA GLN A 587 -31.80 7.36 -24.52
C GLN A 587 -31.55 6.31 -25.60
N ALA A 588 -30.30 5.85 -25.74
CA ALA A 588 -30.00 4.59 -26.41
C ALA A 588 -30.01 3.47 -25.35
N THR A 589 -30.89 2.49 -25.51
CA THR A 589 -30.97 1.31 -24.65
C THR A 589 -30.44 0.11 -25.45
N PHE A 590 -29.38 -0.54 -24.96
CA PHE A 590 -28.92 -1.80 -25.56
C PHE A 590 -29.77 -2.96 -25.03
N THR A 591 -30.21 -3.84 -25.93
CA THR A 591 -31.05 -5.01 -25.59
C THR A 591 -30.22 -6.28 -25.78
N PRO A 592 -30.47 -7.37 -25.01
CA PRO A 592 -29.78 -8.64 -25.20
C PRO A 592 -29.96 -9.13 -26.66
N GLY A 593 -28.87 -9.18 -27.43
CA GLY A 593 -28.87 -9.51 -28.86
C GLY A 593 -28.17 -8.48 -29.77
N ASP A 594 -27.76 -7.33 -29.24
CA ASP A 594 -27.02 -6.33 -30.02
C ASP A 594 -25.55 -6.76 -30.26
N ASN A 595 -25.08 -6.64 -31.51
CA ASN A 595 -23.72 -7.00 -31.89
C ASN A 595 -22.72 -5.90 -31.49
N VAL A 596 -21.85 -6.17 -30.52
CA VAL A 596 -20.69 -5.34 -30.21
C VAL A 596 -19.51 -5.81 -31.05
N THR A 597 -19.01 -4.96 -31.95
CA THR A 597 -17.82 -5.29 -32.74
C THR A 597 -16.57 -4.87 -31.97
N ILE A 598 -15.82 -5.85 -31.45
CA ILE A 598 -14.50 -5.62 -30.85
C ILE A 598 -13.47 -5.77 -31.98
N SER A 599 -12.78 -4.69 -32.33
CA SER A 599 -11.62 -4.76 -33.22
C SER A 599 -10.34 -4.79 -32.39
N THR A 600 -9.62 -5.91 -32.42
CA THR A 600 -8.19 -5.92 -32.08
C THR A 600 -7.39 -5.75 -33.37
N GLU A 601 -6.29 -5.02 -33.31
CA GLU A 601 -5.42 -4.81 -34.48
C GLU A 601 -4.96 -6.17 -35.03
N GLY A 602 -5.40 -6.51 -36.25
CA GLY A 602 -4.93 -7.67 -37.01
C GLY A 602 -5.88 -8.85 -37.19
N GLN A 603 -7.00 -8.97 -36.44
CA GLN A 603 -8.05 -9.96 -36.74
C GLN A 603 -9.45 -9.42 -36.42
N ALA A 604 -10.32 -9.41 -37.44
CA ALA A 604 -11.73 -9.13 -37.26
C ALA A 604 -12.42 -10.39 -36.71
N ASN A 605 -12.58 -10.47 -35.38
CA ASN A 605 -13.44 -11.46 -34.75
C ASN A 605 -14.81 -10.83 -34.49
N THR A 606 -15.81 -11.22 -35.28
CA THR A 606 -17.21 -10.93 -34.97
C THR A 606 -17.66 -11.93 -33.89
N ILE A 607 -17.80 -11.47 -32.65
CA ILE A 607 -18.48 -12.27 -31.62
C ILE A 607 -19.97 -11.96 -31.74
N THR A 608 -20.73 -12.93 -32.26
CA THR A 608 -22.18 -12.96 -32.04
C THR A 608 -22.39 -13.48 -30.63
N VAL A 609 -23.12 -12.75 -29.80
CA VAL A 609 -23.66 -13.31 -28.56
C VAL A 609 -24.82 -14.21 -28.97
N ASP A 610 -24.51 -15.45 -29.37
CA ASP A 610 -25.51 -16.50 -29.52
C ASP A 610 -25.00 -17.85 -29.02
N ASP A 611 -25.94 -18.56 -28.42
CA ASP A 611 -25.85 -19.76 -27.64
C ASP A 611 -25.59 -20.97 -28.57
N LYS A 612 -24.61 -21.83 -28.23
CA LYS A 612 -24.25 -23.16 -28.83
C LYS A 612 -23.10 -23.21 -29.85
N LYS A 613 -21.92 -23.68 -29.38
CA LYS A 613 -21.26 -24.97 -29.75
C LYS A 613 -19.81 -25.06 -29.24
N ALA A 614 -19.52 -26.09 -28.44
CA ALA A 614 -18.28 -26.87 -28.51
C ALA A 614 -18.56 -28.32 -28.05
N SER A 615 -17.77 -29.27 -28.56
CA SER A 615 -18.10 -30.66 -28.87
C SER A 615 -17.65 -31.75 -27.86
N VAL A 616 -18.51 -32.78 -27.72
CA VAL A 616 -18.30 -34.24 -27.44
C VAL A 616 -17.15 -34.72 -26.53
N ALA A 617 -17.48 -35.23 -25.33
CA ALA A 617 -16.88 -36.42 -24.70
C ALA A 617 -17.71 -36.96 -23.49
N THR A 618 -17.99 -38.28 -23.50
CA THR A 618 -18.32 -39.25 -22.42
C THR A 618 -19.24 -38.90 -21.21
N GLN A 619 -20.30 -39.71 -21.03
CA GLN A 619 -21.34 -39.62 -19.99
C GLN A 619 -20.94 -40.22 -18.62
N SER A 620 -21.26 -39.53 -17.52
CA SER A 620 -21.28 -40.03 -16.13
C SER A 620 -22.46 -39.38 -15.38
N PHE A 621 -23.10 -40.09 -14.44
CA PHE A 621 -24.18 -39.57 -13.58
C PHE A 621 -23.66 -39.40 -12.14
N GLU A 622 -23.86 -38.22 -11.54
CA GLU A 622 -23.44 -37.91 -10.17
C GLU A 622 -24.60 -37.28 -9.37
N LEU A 623 -24.76 -37.68 -8.10
CA LEU A 623 -25.81 -37.21 -7.19
C LEU A 623 -25.22 -36.14 -6.27
N VAL A 624 -25.75 -34.91 -6.28
CA VAL A 624 -25.17 -33.72 -5.63
C VAL A 624 -26.12 -33.16 -4.55
N GLY A 625 -25.60 -32.92 -3.35
CA GLY A 625 -26.22 -32.09 -2.30
C GLY A 625 -25.31 -30.89 -1.99
N VAL A 626 -25.87 -29.71 -1.72
CA VAL A 626 -25.11 -28.45 -1.56
C VAL A 626 -25.38 -27.82 -0.19
N HIS A 627 -24.30 -27.51 0.55
CA HIS A 627 -24.22 -26.51 1.61
C HIS A 627 -23.80 -25.15 1.01
N SER A 628 -24.31 -24.04 1.52
CA SER A 628 -23.98 -22.71 1.01
C SER A 628 -22.93 -21.95 1.83
N ASP A 629 -22.22 -22.61 2.76
CA ASP A 629 -21.27 -21.95 3.67
C ASP A 629 -19.91 -22.65 3.84
N GLY A 630 -19.58 -23.68 3.05
CA GLY A 630 -18.22 -24.26 3.03
C GLY A 630 -17.77 -25.01 4.28
N SER A 631 -18.70 -25.41 5.17
CA SER A 631 -18.38 -26.32 6.28
C SER A 631 -18.44 -27.80 5.86
N ALA A 632 -17.55 -28.64 6.41
CA ALA A 632 -17.50 -30.09 6.13
C ALA A 632 -18.69 -30.84 6.77
N PHE A 633 -19.19 -31.89 6.09
CA PHE A 633 -20.16 -32.83 6.66
C PHE A 633 -19.62 -33.45 7.97
N GLY A 634 -20.50 -33.62 8.97
CA GLY A 634 -20.28 -34.63 10.00
C GLY A 634 -20.62 -36.02 9.43
N ASP A 635 -19.82 -37.02 9.79
CA ASP A 635 -19.94 -38.38 9.28
C ASP A 635 -21.31 -39.00 9.62
N ASP A 636 -21.93 -39.66 8.62
CA ASP A 636 -23.12 -40.56 8.69
C ASP A 636 -24.50 -40.07 8.15
N GLU A 637 -24.61 -39.69 6.87
CA GLU A 637 -25.92 -39.55 6.17
C GLU A 637 -26.00 -40.35 4.85
N THR A 638 -27.16 -40.98 4.58
CA THR A 638 -27.41 -41.82 3.39
C THR A 638 -28.70 -41.41 2.66
N ALA A 639 -28.65 -41.32 1.32
CA ALA A 639 -29.82 -41.07 0.47
C ALA A 639 -30.02 -42.21 -0.54
N THR A 640 -31.28 -42.59 -0.77
CA THR A 640 -31.68 -43.65 -1.72
C THR A 640 -32.68 -43.11 -2.72
N VAL A 641 -32.48 -43.35 -4.02
CA VAL A 641 -33.42 -42.96 -5.09
C VAL A 641 -33.86 -44.21 -5.85
N THR A 642 -35.17 -44.39 -6.04
CA THR A 642 -35.75 -45.53 -6.76
C THR A 642 -36.50 -45.03 -7.99
N PHE A 643 -36.44 -45.78 -9.09
CA PHE A 643 -37.14 -45.45 -10.33
C PHE A 643 -38.17 -46.53 -10.65
N THR A 644 -39.38 -46.11 -11.03
CA THR A 644 -40.44 -47.01 -11.49
C THR A 644 -41.00 -46.45 -12.79
N ASP A 645 -41.19 -47.31 -13.79
CA ASP A 645 -41.78 -46.90 -15.07
C ASP A 645 -43.32 -47.03 -15.09
N SER A 646 -43.95 -46.61 -16.19
CA SER A 646 -45.41 -46.62 -16.37
C SER A 646 -46.03 -48.03 -16.46
N GLN A 647 -45.22 -49.10 -16.39
CA GLN A 647 -45.64 -50.49 -16.32
C GLN A 647 -45.41 -51.09 -14.92
N ASN A 648 -45.07 -50.28 -13.92
CA ASN A 648 -44.74 -50.68 -12.55
C ASN A 648 -43.50 -51.59 -12.44
N ALA A 649 -42.61 -51.60 -13.43
CA ALA A 649 -41.33 -52.28 -13.29
C ALA A 649 -40.37 -51.40 -12.46
N VAL A 650 -39.91 -51.95 -11.32
CA VAL A 650 -38.95 -51.28 -10.43
C VAL A 650 -37.54 -51.48 -10.98
N HIS A 651 -36.86 -50.39 -11.31
CA HIS A 651 -35.45 -50.41 -11.70
C HIS A 651 -34.55 -50.31 -10.46
N PRO A 652 -33.31 -50.86 -10.50
CA PRO A 652 -32.46 -50.96 -9.32
C PRO A 652 -32.21 -49.59 -8.68
N ALA A 653 -32.50 -49.49 -7.38
CA ALA A 653 -32.30 -48.30 -6.59
C ALA A 653 -30.80 -48.00 -6.44
N TYR A 654 -30.43 -46.73 -6.53
CA TYR A 654 -29.07 -46.28 -6.28
C TYR A 654 -28.99 -45.73 -4.84
N THR A 655 -28.11 -46.31 -4.03
CA THR A 655 -27.83 -45.88 -2.66
C THR A 655 -26.38 -45.40 -2.61
N ARG A 656 -26.13 -44.20 -2.08
CA ARG A 656 -24.77 -43.68 -1.89
C ARG A 656 -24.59 -43.10 -0.50
N THR A 657 -23.42 -43.38 0.09
CA THR A 657 -22.90 -42.78 1.31
C THR A 657 -21.80 -41.79 0.90
N ALA A 658 -21.85 -40.54 1.37
CA ALA A 658 -20.86 -39.53 1.01
C ALA A 658 -19.62 -39.59 1.94
N HIS A 659 -18.42 -39.43 1.36
CA HIS A 659 -17.17 -39.21 2.09
C HIS A 659 -16.48 -37.94 1.56
N SER A 660 -15.79 -37.24 2.46
CA SER A 660 -15.15 -35.94 2.28
C SER A 660 -14.27 -35.84 1.04
N GLU A 661 -14.60 -34.92 0.13
CA GLU A 661 -13.71 -34.01 -0.61
C GLU A 661 -14.52 -33.29 -1.69
N THR A 662 -14.26 -32.00 -1.85
CA THR A 662 -15.02 -31.06 -2.68
C THR A 662 -14.74 -31.28 -4.18
N TYR A 663 -15.79 -31.50 -4.99
CA TYR A 663 -15.74 -31.37 -6.46
C TYR A 663 -16.97 -30.62 -6.98
N TYR A 664 -16.78 -29.80 -8.02
CA TYR A 664 -17.83 -29.10 -8.75
C TYR A 664 -18.25 -29.92 -9.99
N ALA A 665 -19.57 -30.08 -10.22
CA ALA A 665 -20.10 -30.38 -11.55
C ALA A 665 -21.56 -29.92 -11.72
N THR A 666 -21.83 -29.19 -12.81
CA THR A 666 -23.14 -29.11 -13.48
C THR A 666 -23.06 -29.93 -14.76
N HIS A 667 -24.01 -30.83 -15.03
CA HIS A 667 -24.30 -31.26 -16.40
C HIS A 667 -25.73 -31.80 -16.60
N ALA A 668 -26.20 -31.67 -17.85
CA ALA A 668 -27.56 -31.84 -18.33
C ALA A 668 -28.08 -33.29 -18.32
N ALA A 669 -29.40 -33.44 -18.09
CA ALA A 669 -30.09 -34.73 -18.16
C ALA A 669 -30.33 -35.19 -19.61
N THR A 670 -30.18 -36.50 -19.82
CA THR A 670 -30.55 -37.29 -21.01
C THR A 670 -32.03 -37.18 -21.38
N GLN A 671 -32.36 -37.34 -22.67
CA GLN A 671 -33.74 -37.53 -23.13
C GLN A 671 -34.34 -38.79 -22.49
N LEU A 672 -35.41 -38.63 -21.72
CA LEU A 672 -36.25 -39.72 -21.25
C LEU A 672 -37.47 -39.89 -22.17
N PRO A 673 -38.02 -41.12 -22.35
CA PRO A 673 -39.20 -41.34 -23.17
C PRO A 673 -40.40 -40.53 -22.66
N ALA A 674 -41.12 -39.89 -23.58
CA ALA A 674 -42.32 -39.12 -23.27
C ALA A 674 -43.40 -40.01 -22.62
N ASN A 675 -44.17 -39.46 -21.67
CA ASN A 675 -45.29 -40.10 -20.96
C ASN A 675 -44.92 -41.20 -19.94
N THR A 676 -43.83 -41.00 -19.17
CA THR A 676 -43.47 -41.88 -18.04
C THR A 676 -43.61 -41.11 -16.72
N SER A 677 -44.21 -41.73 -15.70
CA SER A 677 -44.33 -41.15 -14.35
C SER A 677 -43.18 -41.62 -13.47
N TYR A 678 -42.60 -40.74 -12.65
CA TYR A 678 -41.48 -41.07 -11.75
C TYR A 678 -41.77 -40.60 -10.33
N THR A 679 -41.26 -41.33 -9.33
CA THR A 679 -41.44 -41.02 -7.91
C THR A 679 -40.08 -40.97 -7.21
N VAL A 680 -39.83 -39.91 -6.44
CA VAL A 680 -38.62 -39.76 -5.62
C VAL A 680 -39.00 -39.80 -4.14
N THR A 681 -38.24 -40.56 -3.35
CA THR A 681 -38.46 -40.73 -1.90
C THR A 681 -37.12 -40.60 -1.17
N SER A 682 -37.07 -39.81 -0.10
CA SER A 682 -35.87 -39.64 0.75
C SER A 682 -36.16 -39.99 2.21
N SER A 683 -35.16 -40.46 2.95
CA SER A 683 -35.26 -40.80 4.38
C SER A 683 -33.96 -40.48 5.11
N SER A 684 -34.05 -39.93 6.33
CA SER A 684 -32.92 -39.69 7.25
C SER A 684 -33.12 -40.49 8.56
N SER A 685 -32.01 -40.84 9.24
CA SER A 685 -32.01 -41.58 10.51
C SER A 685 -31.50 -40.78 11.72
N SER A 686 -31.11 -39.51 11.56
CA SER A 686 -30.55 -38.68 12.62
C SER A 686 -31.65 -37.95 13.43
N ALA A 687 -31.69 -38.20 14.73
CA ALA A 687 -32.68 -37.62 15.65
C ALA A 687 -32.40 -36.12 15.88
N GLY A 688 -33.21 -35.26 15.25
CA GLY A 688 -33.13 -33.81 15.39
C GLY A 688 -33.61 -33.04 14.17
N PHE A 689 -33.64 -33.68 12.99
CA PHE A 689 -34.18 -33.10 11.76
C PHE A 689 -35.37 -33.91 11.26
N ALA A 690 -36.59 -33.42 11.48
CA ALA A 690 -37.77 -34.02 10.87
C ALA A 690 -37.83 -33.66 9.38
N TRP A 691 -37.39 -34.58 8.51
CA TRP A 691 -37.83 -34.59 7.12
C TRP A 691 -39.28 -35.06 7.08
N ASP A 692 -40.23 -34.17 6.77
CA ASP A 692 -41.56 -34.60 6.35
C ASP A 692 -41.39 -35.51 5.12
N GLY A 693 -41.83 -36.76 5.23
CA GLY A 693 -41.68 -37.84 4.25
C GLY A 693 -42.54 -37.62 3.01
N GLN A 694 -42.33 -36.50 2.32
CA GLN A 694 -43.08 -36.18 1.11
C GLN A 694 -42.58 -37.00 -0.08
N THR A 695 -43.50 -37.80 -0.60
CA THR A 695 -43.35 -38.52 -1.86
C THR A 695 -43.87 -37.61 -2.98
N THR A 696 -43.02 -37.20 -3.93
CA THR A 696 -43.45 -36.38 -5.07
C THR A 696 -43.40 -37.20 -6.35
N THR A 697 -44.53 -37.26 -7.06
CA THR A 697 -44.67 -37.99 -8.34
C THR A 697 -44.81 -36.99 -9.48
N TYR A 698 -44.00 -37.15 -10.53
CA TYR A 698 -43.99 -36.27 -11.69
C TYR A 698 -44.40 -37.05 -12.94
N THR A 699 -45.21 -36.44 -13.82
CA THR A 699 -45.65 -37.05 -15.08
C THR A 699 -45.38 -36.08 -16.23
N SER A 700 -44.66 -36.53 -17.26
CA SER A 700 -44.36 -35.69 -18.44
C SER A 700 -45.50 -35.74 -19.45
N SER A 701 -45.87 -34.59 -20.02
CA SER A 701 -46.88 -34.50 -21.10
C SER A 701 -46.38 -33.83 -22.38
N SER A 702 -45.07 -33.56 -22.50
CA SER A 702 -44.48 -33.03 -23.74
C SER A 702 -43.04 -33.51 -23.95
N SER A 703 -42.59 -33.47 -25.21
CA SER A 703 -41.28 -33.94 -25.69
C SER A 703 -40.09 -33.01 -25.33
N ALA A 704 -40.22 -32.19 -24.30
CA ALA A 704 -39.14 -31.33 -23.81
C ALA A 704 -38.42 -32.00 -22.61
N PRO A 705 -37.10 -31.80 -22.46
CA PRO A 705 -36.36 -32.31 -21.29
C PRO A 705 -36.98 -31.75 -20.00
N LEU A 706 -37.33 -32.64 -19.08
CA LEU A 706 -37.84 -32.28 -17.76
C LEU A 706 -36.66 -32.00 -16.83
N THR A 707 -36.51 -30.75 -16.44
CA THR A 707 -35.64 -30.37 -15.32
C THR A 707 -36.44 -30.54 -14.03
N LEU A 708 -36.06 -31.53 -13.23
CA LEU A 708 -36.62 -31.74 -11.89
C LEU A 708 -35.86 -30.90 -10.88
N SER A 709 -36.41 -29.74 -10.51
CA SER A 709 -35.93 -28.95 -9.39
C SER A 709 -36.84 -29.18 -8.19
N TYR A 710 -36.42 -30.02 -7.25
CA TYR A 710 -37.06 -30.11 -5.93
C TYR A 710 -36.43 -29.05 -5.02
N VAL A 711 -37.17 -27.98 -4.73
CA VAL A 711 -36.75 -26.94 -3.79
C VAL A 711 -37.60 -27.08 -2.53
N LYS A 712 -37.08 -27.75 -1.49
CA LYS A 712 -37.61 -27.54 -0.14
C LYS A 712 -37.10 -26.17 0.31
N GLN A 713 -38.01 -25.20 0.45
CA GLN A 713 -37.71 -23.99 1.22
C GLN A 713 -37.53 -24.41 2.67
N VAL A 714 -36.29 -24.70 3.05
CA VAL A 714 -35.89 -24.63 4.45
C VAL A 714 -35.73 -23.15 4.74
N THR A 715 -36.62 -22.61 5.56
CA THR A 715 -36.57 -21.21 5.99
C THR A 715 -35.39 -21.06 6.94
N TYR A 716 -34.21 -20.76 6.41
CA TYR A 716 -33.07 -20.37 7.23
C TYR A 716 -33.20 -18.90 7.63
N PRO A 717 -32.90 -18.54 8.89
CA PRO A 717 -32.74 -17.15 9.25
C PRO A 717 -31.57 -16.56 8.47
N VAL A 718 -31.77 -15.40 7.83
CA VAL A 718 -30.67 -14.61 7.29
C VAL A 718 -30.03 -13.85 8.44
N ASN A 719 -28.74 -14.05 8.60
CA ASN A 719 -27.88 -13.41 9.58
C ASN A 719 -27.51 -11.99 9.11
N VAL A 720 -28.08 -10.97 9.74
CA VAL A 720 -27.76 -9.55 9.47
C VAL A 720 -26.87 -9.03 10.59
N GLN A 721 -25.66 -8.60 10.27
CA GLN A 721 -24.76 -8.00 11.25
C GLN A 721 -25.02 -6.49 11.33
N VAL A 722 -25.49 -6.02 12.47
CA VAL A 722 -25.66 -4.59 12.76
C VAL A 722 -24.44 -4.11 13.52
N SER A 723 -23.70 -3.16 12.95
CA SER A 723 -22.48 -2.62 13.54
C SER A 723 -22.65 -1.14 13.86
N LEU A 724 -22.32 -0.74 15.09
CA LEU A 724 -22.41 0.65 15.52
C LEU A 724 -21.00 1.25 15.64
N GLN A 725 -20.71 2.29 14.85
CA GLN A 725 -19.42 2.99 14.91
C GLN A 725 -19.56 4.34 15.64
N THR A 726 -18.69 4.59 16.61
CA THR A 726 -18.56 5.87 17.31
C THR A 726 -17.55 6.79 16.62
N LEU A 727 -17.88 8.08 16.44
CA LEU A 727 -16.91 9.11 16.04
C LEU A 727 -15.86 9.33 17.13
N ALA A 728 -14.61 9.57 16.73
CA ALA A 728 -13.50 9.87 17.63
C ALA A 728 -13.79 11.18 18.41
N GLY A 729 -13.99 11.08 19.73
CA GLY A 729 -14.26 12.23 20.62
C GLY A 729 -15.37 12.01 21.64
N LEU A 730 -16.28 11.05 21.42
CA LEU A 730 -17.32 10.68 22.37
C LEU A 730 -16.72 9.90 23.57
N LYS A 731 -16.69 10.51 24.76
CA LYS A 731 -16.30 9.80 25.99
C LYS A 731 -17.37 8.76 26.36
N SER A 732 -16.95 7.52 26.57
CA SER A 732 -17.78 6.34 26.86
C SER A 732 -18.46 6.35 28.25
N SER A 733 -18.74 7.51 28.84
CA SER A 733 -19.08 7.61 30.27
C SER A 733 -20.55 7.33 30.61
N ASN A 734 -21.44 7.13 29.63
CA ASN A 734 -22.79 6.65 29.91
C ASN A 734 -22.88 5.16 29.58
N SER A 735 -22.73 4.35 30.62
CA SER A 735 -22.92 2.91 30.57
C SER A 735 -24.40 2.60 30.26
N ALA A 736 -24.62 1.82 29.19
CA ALA A 736 -25.88 1.20 28.79
C ALA A 736 -27.02 2.13 28.34
N THR A 737 -26.87 2.76 27.18
CA THR A 737 -28.01 3.05 26.30
C THR A 737 -28.19 1.88 25.33
N THR A 738 -29.42 1.48 25.02
CA THR A 738 -29.72 0.50 23.97
C THR A 738 -30.52 1.17 22.88
N ILE A 739 -30.32 0.79 21.62
CA ILE A 739 -31.04 1.35 20.47
C ILE A 739 -31.94 0.27 19.90
N ASP A 740 -33.23 0.59 19.77
CA ASP A 740 -34.20 -0.29 19.14
C ASP A 740 -34.16 -0.11 17.62
N VAL A 741 -33.79 -1.17 16.90
CA VAL A 741 -33.78 -1.22 15.45
C VAL A 741 -34.98 -2.03 14.98
N THR A 742 -35.83 -1.43 14.15
CA THR A 742 -37.01 -2.11 13.59
C THR A 742 -36.79 -2.38 12.10
N PHE A 743 -37.06 -3.62 11.71
CA PHE A 743 -37.09 -4.11 10.34
C PHE A 743 -38.54 -4.39 9.95
N ALA A 744 -38.97 -3.97 8.76
CA ALA A 744 -40.27 -4.35 8.22
C ALA A 744 -40.09 -5.04 6.87
N ASP A 745 -40.77 -6.16 6.66
CA ASP A 745 -40.77 -6.88 5.38
C ASP A 745 -41.82 -6.30 4.41
N ASN A 746 -41.74 -6.71 3.14
CA ASN A 746 -42.68 -6.29 2.09
C ASN A 746 -44.13 -6.78 2.31
N ALA A 747 -44.35 -7.72 3.24
CA ALA A 747 -45.67 -8.21 3.62
C ALA A 747 -46.26 -7.46 4.83
N GLY A 748 -45.53 -6.48 5.39
CA GLY A 748 -45.97 -5.64 6.50
C GLY A 748 -45.69 -6.23 7.88
N HIS A 749 -44.95 -7.33 8.00
CA HIS A 749 -44.52 -7.85 9.29
C HIS A 749 -43.33 -7.05 9.82
N SER A 750 -43.37 -6.70 11.10
CA SER A 750 -42.31 -5.93 11.76
C SER A 750 -41.55 -6.77 12.79
N TYR A 751 -40.23 -6.67 12.74
CA TYR A 751 -39.27 -7.32 13.62
C TYR A 751 -38.45 -6.25 14.33
N LYS A 752 -38.27 -6.36 15.64
CA LYS A 752 -37.59 -5.34 16.45
C LYS A 752 -36.48 -5.98 17.27
N GLU A 753 -35.28 -5.44 17.17
CA GLU A 753 -34.12 -5.90 17.93
C GLU A 753 -33.49 -4.73 18.71
N THR A 754 -33.03 -4.99 19.93
CA THR A 754 -32.43 -3.99 20.81
C THR A 754 -30.91 -4.16 20.84
N VAL A 755 -30.16 -3.19 20.32
CA VAL A 755 -28.69 -3.26 20.18
C VAL A 755 -27.99 -2.44 21.29
N PRO A 756 -26.98 -2.98 22.00
CA PRO A 756 -26.24 -2.23 23.01
C PRO A 756 -25.42 -1.08 22.42
N PHE A 757 -25.41 0.09 23.07
CA PHE A 757 -24.57 1.23 22.70
C PHE A 757 -23.14 1.06 23.26
N ALA A 758 -22.33 0.27 22.55
CA ALA A 758 -20.89 0.15 22.70
C ALA A 758 -20.29 -0.23 21.34
N ASN A 759 -19.01 0.07 21.10
CA ASN A 759 -18.34 -0.31 19.85
C ASN A 759 -18.41 -1.85 19.72
N GLY A 760 -19.23 -2.35 18.80
CA GLY A 760 -19.59 -3.77 18.72
C GLY A 760 -20.62 -4.07 17.64
N SER A 761 -20.79 -5.36 17.34
CA SER A 761 -21.75 -5.85 16.35
C SER A 761 -22.68 -6.92 16.91
N THR A 762 -23.97 -6.85 16.60
CA THR A 762 -24.97 -7.87 16.96
C THR A 762 -25.54 -8.52 15.71
N MET A 763 -25.73 -9.85 15.77
CA MET A 763 -26.36 -10.63 14.70
C MET A 763 -27.87 -10.70 14.92
N VAL A 764 -28.65 -10.34 13.89
CA VAL A 764 -30.11 -10.42 13.89
C VAL A 764 -30.55 -11.48 12.89
N ASN A 765 -31.42 -12.38 13.35
CA ASN A 765 -31.99 -13.45 12.53
C ASN A 765 -33.31 -12.99 11.90
N LEU A 766 -33.32 -12.78 10.58
CA LEU A 766 -34.53 -12.40 9.82
C LEU A 766 -35.06 -13.55 8.97
N PRO A 767 -36.38 -13.69 8.75
CA PRO A 767 -36.92 -14.72 7.86
C PRO A 767 -36.54 -14.47 6.39
N ALA A 768 -36.47 -15.54 5.60
CA ALA A 768 -35.82 -15.55 4.29
C ALA A 768 -36.56 -14.75 3.19
N LYS A 769 -35.77 -13.93 2.46
CA LYS A 769 -36.09 -13.10 1.28
C LYS A 769 -37.12 -11.98 1.49
N GLY A 770 -36.65 -10.74 1.35
CA GLY A 770 -37.48 -9.54 1.39
C GLY A 770 -36.66 -8.26 1.22
N THR A 771 -37.33 -7.17 0.88
CA THR A 771 -36.79 -5.82 1.02
C THR A 771 -37.13 -5.36 2.44
N PHE A 772 -36.13 -4.98 3.22
CA PHE A 772 -36.30 -4.60 4.61
C PHE A 772 -35.98 -3.11 4.80
N THR A 773 -36.90 -2.40 5.43
CA THR A 773 -36.69 -1.00 5.81
C THR A 773 -36.14 -0.96 7.23
N VAL A 774 -34.98 -0.34 7.41
CA VAL A 774 -34.36 -0.17 8.73
C VAL A 774 -34.77 1.17 9.30
N THR A 775 -35.39 1.17 10.47
CA THR A 775 -35.74 2.42 11.20
C THR A 775 -35.18 2.35 12.61
N ALA A 776 -34.41 3.37 13.00
CA ALA A 776 -33.85 3.49 14.35
C ALA A 776 -34.20 4.86 14.94
N PRO A 777 -34.99 4.93 16.03
CA PRO A 777 -35.31 6.19 16.68
C PRO A 777 -34.29 6.46 17.79
N GLY A 778 -33.26 7.27 17.53
CA GLY A 778 -32.30 7.63 18.56
C GLY A 778 -31.61 8.97 18.29
N GLN A 779 -32.03 10.01 19.00
CA GLN A 779 -31.25 11.23 19.22
C GLN A 779 -30.58 11.15 20.58
N MET A 780 -29.32 11.56 20.66
CA MET A 780 -28.57 11.60 21.92
C MET A 780 -27.84 12.93 22.04
N SER A 781 -27.66 13.39 23.28
CA SER A 781 -26.92 14.62 23.59
C SER A 781 -25.89 14.34 24.70
N ASP A 782 -24.65 14.78 24.52
CA ASP A 782 -23.62 14.74 25.56
C ASP A 782 -23.57 16.01 26.42
N GLY A 783 -24.57 16.88 26.29
CA GLY A 783 -24.63 18.19 26.92
C GLY A 783 -23.99 19.32 26.09
N SER A 784 -23.26 18.99 25.01
CA SER A 784 -22.62 19.94 24.09
C SER A 784 -23.11 19.81 22.64
N VAL A 785 -23.37 18.61 22.14
CA VAL A 785 -23.75 18.39 20.74
C VAL A 785 -24.90 17.37 20.65
N ASN A 786 -25.81 17.57 19.69
CA ASN A 786 -26.83 16.58 19.35
C ASN A 786 -26.31 15.66 18.25
N TYR A 787 -26.38 14.36 18.48
CA TYR A 787 -25.98 13.36 17.51
C TYR A 787 -27.22 12.67 16.97
N VAL A 788 -27.26 12.50 15.65
CA VAL A 788 -28.32 11.77 14.94
C VAL A 788 -27.74 10.49 14.39
N LEU A 789 -28.41 9.38 14.65
CA LEU A 789 -28.04 8.09 14.07
C LEU A 789 -28.45 8.07 12.59
N GLN A 790 -27.48 7.90 11.69
CA GLN A 790 -27.74 7.71 10.27
C GLN A 790 -27.39 6.28 9.85
N SER A 791 -28.28 5.66 9.08
CA SER A 791 -27.93 4.45 8.33
C SER A 791 -26.98 4.84 7.21
N THR A 792 -25.79 4.25 7.19
CA THR A 792 -24.84 4.41 6.07
C THR A 792 -25.16 3.47 4.91
N THR A 793 -26.03 2.49 5.15
CA THR A 793 -26.63 1.62 4.12
C THR A 793 -27.85 2.26 3.46
N PRO A 794 -28.06 2.06 2.15
CA PRO A 794 -29.26 2.52 1.45
C PRO A 794 -30.53 1.93 2.09
N ASN A 795 -31.52 2.79 2.38
CA ASN A 795 -32.83 2.35 2.82
C ASN A 795 -33.77 2.35 1.60
N PRO A 796 -34.35 1.20 1.18
CA PRO A 796 -34.39 -0.09 1.88
C PRO A 796 -33.29 -1.09 1.48
N VAL A 797 -32.95 -2.01 2.39
CA VAL A 797 -31.95 -3.07 2.18
C VAL A 797 -32.63 -4.27 1.52
N VAL A 798 -32.22 -4.62 0.30
CA VAL A 798 -32.78 -5.75 -0.45
C VAL A 798 -31.93 -6.99 -0.22
N ILE A 799 -32.49 -8.02 0.41
CA ILE A 799 -31.79 -9.29 0.65
C ILE A 799 -32.34 -10.34 -0.32
N SER A 800 -31.57 -10.62 -1.38
CA SER A 800 -32.00 -11.43 -2.52
C SER A 800 -31.60 -12.92 -2.44
N SER A 801 -30.75 -13.35 -1.49
CA SER A 801 -30.40 -14.76 -1.28
C SER A 801 -29.81 -15.04 0.10
N ALA A 802 -29.72 -16.33 0.50
CA ALA A 802 -29.30 -16.76 1.85
C ALA A 802 -27.78 -16.69 2.13
N THR A 803 -26.95 -16.36 1.14
CA THR A 803 -25.47 -16.33 1.26
C THR A 803 -24.88 -14.95 1.46
N THR A 804 -25.65 -13.88 1.29
CA THR A 804 -25.18 -12.51 1.51
C THR A 804 -25.51 -12.08 2.94
N ALA A 805 -24.53 -12.14 3.83
CA ALA A 805 -24.58 -11.39 5.09
C ALA A 805 -24.72 -9.90 4.73
N ALA A 806 -25.86 -9.30 5.05
CA ALA A 806 -26.06 -7.87 4.87
C ALA A 806 -25.50 -7.16 6.11
N ASN A 807 -24.52 -6.27 5.91
CA ASN A 807 -23.97 -5.45 6.97
C ASN A 807 -24.72 -4.13 7.02
N VAL A 808 -25.43 -3.87 8.12
CA VAL A 808 -26.09 -2.57 8.36
C VAL A 808 -25.20 -1.78 9.29
N ALA A 809 -24.47 -0.81 8.75
CA ALA A 809 -23.64 0.09 9.52
C ALA A 809 -24.42 1.35 9.89
N LEU A 810 -24.57 1.58 11.19
CA LEU A 810 -25.21 2.76 11.74
C LEU A 810 -24.12 3.65 12.34
N THR A 811 -24.03 4.89 11.86
CA THR A 811 -23.03 5.86 12.32
C THR A 811 -23.76 7.02 12.98
N TYR A 812 -23.34 7.37 14.20
CA TYR A 812 -23.70 8.67 14.74
C TYR A 812 -22.89 9.73 14.02
N LYS A 813 -23.58 10.67 13.38
CA LYS A 813 -22.96 11.91 12.95
C LYS A 813 -23.38 13.03 13.89
N GLU A 814 -22.48 13.97 14.13
CA GLU A 814 -22.89 15.28 14.61
C GLU A 814 -23.98 15.77 13.66
N SER A 815 -25.12 16.18 14.21
CA SER A 815 -26.18 16.64 13.34
C SER A 815 -25.66 17.86 12.57
N ASP A 816 -25.75 17.83 11.23
CA ASP A 816 -25.84 19.04 10.40
C ASP A 816 -27.16 19.78 10.66
N ALA A 817 -27.59 19.85 11.93
CA ALA A 817 -28.45 20.94 12.33
C ALA A 817 -27.60 22.18 12.08
N LYS A 818 -27.88 22.87 10.97
CA LYS A 818 -27.64 24.31 10.85
C LYS A 818 -27.94 24.86 12.23
N GLY A 819 -26.90 25.21 12.99
CA GLY A 819 -27.09 25.85 14.27
C GLY A 819 -28.07 26.98 14.00
N ALA A 820 -29.10 27.13 14.83
CA ALA A 820 -30.07 28.21 14.67
C ALA A 820 -29.38 29.59 14.57
N CYS A 821 -28.09 29.66 14.88
CA CYS A 821 -27.21 30.82 14.80
C CYS A 821 -25.80 30.49 14.24
N THR A 822 -25.20 31.45 13.53
CA THR A 822 -23.74 31.60 13.33
C THR A 822 -23.26 32.80 14.12
N VAL A 823 -22.12 32.68 14.78
CA VAL A 823 -21.45 33.78 15.50
C VAL A 823 -20.13 34.07 14.81
N THR A 824 -20.00 35.28 14.26
CA THR A 824 -18.75 35.78 13.71
C THR A 824 -18.03 36.63 14.75
N LEU A 825 -16.78 36.29 15.06
CA LEU A 825 -15.88 37.04 15.94
C LEU A 825 -14.83 37.74 15.10
N GLN A 826 -14.71 39.05 15.26
CA GLN A 826 -13.70 39.84 14.57
C GLN A 826 -12.96 40.73 15.57
N SER A 827 -11.65 40.53 15.69
CA SER A 827 -10.79 41.32 16.59
C SER A 827 -9.97 42.35 15.82
N SER A 828 -9.74 43.53 16.41
CA SER A 828 -8.71 44.46 15.91
C SER A 828 -7.32 44.04 16.37
N SER A 829 -6.28 44.67 15.82
CA SER A 829 -4.92 44.53 16.33
C SER A 829 -4.86 44.92 17.80
N ALA A 830 -4.28 44.06 18.63
CA ALA A 830 -4.09 44.29 20.06
C ALA A 830 -3.11 45.43 20.30
N TRP A 831 -3.40 46.24 21.31
CA TRP A 831 -2.51 47.28 21.82
C TRP A 831 -2.30 47.09 23.31
N GLY A 832 -1.19 47.60 23.81
CA GLY A 832 -0.95 47.61 25.24
C GLY A 832 -1.82 48.65 25.97
N ASN A 833 -2.43 48.27 27.08
CA ASN A 833 -3.10 49.21 27.99
C ASN A 833 -2.19 49.67 29.15
N GLY A 834 -2.52 50.79 29.80
CA GLY A 834 -1.76 51.34 30.93
C GLY A 834 -1.68 50.46 32.18
N ALA A 835 -2.29 49.27 32.16
CA ALA A 835 -2.23 48.26 33.23
C ALA A 835 -1.24 47.12 32.95
N GLY A 836 -0.42 47.22 31.88
CA GLY A 836 0.60 46.22 31.57
C GLY A 836 0.05 44.94 30.93
N THR A 837 -1.10 45.02 30.27
CA THR A 837 -1.72 43.88 29.55
C THR A 837 -2.09 44.27 28.12
N ALA A 838 -2.18 43.29 27.22
CA ALA A 838 -2.69 43.53 25.86
C ALA A 838 -4.22 43.61 25.86
N GLN A 839 -4.78 44.59 25.15
CA GLN A 839 -6.20 44.85 24.95
C GLN A 839 -6.53 44.82 23.46
N THR A 840 -7.70 44.28 23.09
CA THR A 840 -8.25 44.39 21.73
C THR A 840 -9.72 44.79 21.75
N THR A 841 -10.21 45.30 20.62
CA THR A 841 -11.65 45.42 20.34
C THR A 841 -12.12 44.16 19.64
N MET A 842 -13.09 43.47 20.23
CA MET A 842 -13.78 42.34 19.61
C MET A 842 -15.20 42.74 19.21
N ASN A 843 -15.49 42.63 17.91
CA ASN A 843 -16.83 42.73 17.36
C ASN A 843 -17.41 41.33 17.21
N VAL A 844 -18.65 41.16 17.68
CA VAL A 844 -19.37 39.90 17.66
C VAL A 844 -20.64 40.10 16.85
N THR A 845 -20.80 39.35 15.77
CA THR A 845 -22.01 39.34 14.94
C THR A 845 -22.72 38.01 15.10
N VAL A 846 -23.96 38.03 15.56
CA VAL A 846 -24.82 36.85 15.67
C VAL A 846 -25.81 36.87 14.52
N THR A 847 -25.75 35.88 13.63
CA THR A 847 -26.64 35.67 12.50
C THR A 847 -27.61 34.53 12.81
N ASN A 848 -28.92 34.74 12.66
CA ASN A 848 -29.91 33.66 12.82
C ASN A 848 -30.03 32.87 11.51
N ASN A 849 -29.62 31.60 11.50
CA ASN A 849 -29.75 30.72 10.34
C ASN A 849 -31.01 29.85 10.37
N GLY A 850 -31.76 29.92 11.48
CA GLY A 850 -33.00 29.18 11.67
C GLY A 850 -34.20 29.83 10.99
N SER A 851 -35.32 29.11 10.93
CA SER A 851 -36.58 29.57 10.31
C SER A 851 -37.47 30.37 11.26
N THR A 852 -37.09 30.56 12.52
CA THR A 852 -37.86 31.27 13.56
C THR A 852 -37.06 32.44 14.13
N THR A 853 -37.73 33.55 14.45
CA THR A 853 -37.09 34.71 15.12
C THR A 853 -36.56 34.34 16.50
N ILE A 854 -35.33 34.75 16.81
CA ILE A 854 -34.75 34.66 18.15
C ILE A 854 -35.25 35.85 18.96
N SER A 855 -36.22 35.61 19.84
CA SER A 855 -36.81 36.64 20.70
C SER A 855 -35.89 37.02 21.86
N THR A 856 -36.01 38.25 22.36
CA THR A 856 -35.31 38.70 23.57
C THR A 856 -36.10 38.36 24.85
N PRO A 857 -35.44 38.20 26.01
CA PRO A 857 -33.99 38.32 26.19
C PRO A 857 -33.24 37.10 25.66
N TRP A 858 -32.08 37.34 25.06
CA TRP A 858 -31.14 36.27 24.72
C TRP A 858 -29.77 36.53 25.33
N THR A 859 -29.03 35.45 25.58
CA THR A 859 -27.71 35.46 26.22
C THR A 859 -26.74 34.68 25.34
N LEU A 860 -25.70 35.35 24.86
CA LEU A 860 -24.57 34.71 24.19
C LEU A 860 -23.48 34.44 25.22
N VAL A 861 -22.87 33.26 25.20
CA VAL A 861 -21.72 32.89 26.02
C VAL A 861 -20.64 32.34 25.10
N ILE A 862 -19.44 32.90 25.20
CA ILE A 862 -18.25 32.48 24.44
C ILE A 862 -17.21 32.01 25.44
N THR A 863 -16.86 30.73 25.34
CA THR A 863 -15.87 30.07 26.19
C THR A 863 -14.58 29.93 25.39
N PRO A 864 -13.49 30.58 25.80
CA PRO A 864 -12.22 30.50 25.08
C PRO A 864 -11.58 29.10 25.22
N SER A 865 -10.66 28.77 24.31
CA SER A 865 -9.91 27.50 24.31
C SER A 865 -8.83 27.40 25.40
N ALA A 866 -8.40 28.54 25.93
CA ALA A 866 -7.57 28.65 27.14
C ALA A 866 -7.98 29.89 27.95
N THR A 867 -7.69 29.94 29.26
CA THR A 867 -7.93 31.11 30.12
C THR A 867 -7.01 32.28 29.75
N GLN A 868 -7.35 32.97 28.67
CA GLN A 868 -6.54 34.05 28.09
C GLN A 868 -7.16 35.43 28.27
N TYR A 869 -8.45 35.53 28.62
CA TYR A 869 -9.15 36.80 28.88
C TYR A 869 -9.38 37.01 30.37
N THR A 870 -9.04 38.19 30.88
CA THR A 870 -9.09 38.47 32.33
C THR A 870 -10.16 39.47 32.73
N SER A 871 -10.47 40.43 31.87
CA SER A 871 -11.45 41.49 32.17
C SER A 871 -12.01 42.16 30.92
N ILE A 872 -13.20 42.75 31.05
CA ILE A 872 -13.83 43.62 30.04
C ILE A 872 -13.57 45.07 30.45
N ALA A 873 -12.98 45.85 29.55
CA ALA A 873 -12.73 47.28 29.76
C ALA A 873 -13.91 48.17 29.33
N GLY A 874 -14.79 47.67 28.47
CA GLY A 874 -16.04 48.35 28.07
C GLY A 874 -16.84 47.54 27.05
N THR A 875 -18.15 47.79 26.98
CA THR A 875 -19.06 47.18 25.99
C THR A 875 -19.96 48.23 25.37
N TRP A 876 -20.48 47.94 24.18
CA TRP A 876 -21.58 48.69 23.57
C TRP A 876 -22.57 47.73 22.92
N SER A 877 -23.82 48.17 22.80
CA SER A 877 -24.95 47.41 22.24
C SER A 877 -25.42 46.16 23.02
N TRP A 878 -24.80 45.82 24.15
CA TRP A 878 -25.26 44.76 25.07
C TRP A 878 -24.59 44.87 26.46
N ALA A 879 -25.18 44.22 27.46
CA ALA A 879 -24.55 44.09 28.79
C ALA A 879 -23.59 42.88 28.80
N GLY A 880 -22.29 43.14 28.95
CA GLY A 880 -21.25 42.10 28.99
C GLY A 880 -20.79 41.74 30.40
N SER A 881 -20.43 40.48 30.63
CA SER A 881 -19.80 40.01 31.87
C SER A 881 -18.76 38.92 31.60
N ILE A 882 -17.76 38.75 32.49
CA ILE A 882 -16.81 37.63 32.46
C ILE A 882 -16.98 36.79 33.72
N SER A 883 -17.03 35.46 33.56
CA SER A 883 -17.02 34.50 34.66
C SER A 883 -16.21 33.26 34.25
N SER A 884 -15.26 32.85 35.09
CA SER A 884 -14.41 31.67 34.86
C SER A 884 -13.71 31.65 33.49
N GLY A 885 -13.32 32.83 32.98
CA GLY A 885 -12.65 32.99 31.68
C GLY A 885 -13.59 33.04 30.47
N ALA A 886 -14.86 32.68 30.60
CA ALA A 886 -15.87 32.87 29.55
C ALA A 886 -16.47 34.27 29.64
N PHE A 887 -16.74 34.89 28.49
CA PHE A 887 -17.49 36.14 28.45
C PHE A 887 -18.91 35.90 27.94
N SER A 888 -19.87 36.63 28.50
CA SER A 888 -21.26 36.58 28.09
C SER A 888 -21.78 37.97 27.75
N GLY A 889 -22.68 38.04 26.79
CA GLY A 889 -23.37 39.25 26.39
C GLY A 889 -24.88 39.02 26.36
N LYS A 890 -25.63 39.95 26.96
CA LYS A 890 -27.08 39.84 27.10
C LYS A 890 -27.79 40.99 26.40
N ALA A 891 -28.72 40.63 25.52
CA ALA A 891 -29.67 41.55 24.89
C ALA A 891 -31.03 41.40 25.60
N SER A 892 -31.62 42.52 25.99
CA SER A 892 -32.84 42.56 26.81
C SER A 892 -33.97 43.36 26.19
N GLU A 893 -33.69 44.16 25.16
CA GLU A 893 -34.69 45.02 24.54
C GLU A 893 -35.37 44.29 23.37
N SER A 894 -36.66 44.56 23.14
CA SER A 894 -37.45 43.86 22.10
C SER A 894 -36.95 44.09 20.67
N TRP A 895 -36.28 45.23 20.41
CA TRP A 895 -35.71 45.56 19.11
C TRP A 895 -34.40 44.81 18.81
N GLU A 896 -33.82 44.11 19.78
CA GLU A 896 -32.61 43.27 19.62
C GLU A 896 -32.96 41.81 19.23
N ALA A 897 -34.24 41.52 18.96
CA ALA A 897 -34.66 40.22 18.44
C ALA A 897 -34.14 39.98 17.00
N ILE A 898 -33.70 38.76 16.71
CA ILE A 898 -33.01 38.44 15.44
C ILE A 898 -33.93 37.60 14.55
N ALA A 899 -34.49 38.21 13.51
CA ALA A 899 -35.32 37.51 12.52
C ALA A 899 -34.51 36.46 11.72
N PRO A 900 -35.16 35.45 11.11
CA PRO A 900 -34.49 34.51 10.20
C PRO A 900 -33.65 35.22 9.14
N GLY A 901 -32.38 34.85 9.00
CA GLY A 901 -31.42 35.44 8.08
C GLY A 901 -30.87 36.82 8.49
N ALA A 902 -31.38 37.43 9.56
CA ALA A 902 -30.89 38.70 10.07
C ALA A 902 -29.67 38.52 10.97
N SER A 903 -28.89 39.59 11.16
CA SER A 903 -27.74 39.62 12.06
C SER A 903 -27.80 40.82 13.00
N VAL A 904 -27.32 40.63 14.22
CA VAL A 904 -27.07 41.72 15.19
C VAL A 904 -25.59 41.74 15.54
N SER A 905 -25.02 42.93 15.63
CA SER A 905 -23.61 43.13 15.98
C SER A 905 -23.48 43.90 17.27
N ALA A 906 -22.59 43.43 18.13
CA ALA A 906 -22.17 44.12 19.34
C ALA A 906 -20.65 44.14 19.43
N GLY A 907 -20.10 44.96 20.32
CA GLY A 907 -18.65 45.02 20.48
C GLY A 907 -18.22 45.25 21.92
N MET A 908 -16.98 44.87 22.21
CA MET A 908 -16.38 45.00 23.52
C MET A 908 -14.86 45.17 23.44
N ASN A 909 -14.30 45.84 24.44
CA ASN A 909 -12.86 45.89 24.66
C ASN A 909 -12.49 44.87 25.74
N ILE A 910 -11.61 43.93 25.41
CA ILE A 910 -11.23 42.81 26.28
C ILE A 910 -9.73 42.78 26.52
N ASN A 911 -9.35 42.47 27.75
CA ASN A 911 -7.96 42.39 28.19
C ASN A 911 -7.49 40.94 28.29
N SER A 912 -6.26 40.69 27.87
CA SER A 912 -5.61 39.38 28.02
C SER A 912 -4.99 39.17 29.41
N SER A 913 -4.59 37.93 29.72
CA SER A 913 -3.77 37.58 30.89
C SER A 913 -2.27 37.78 30.68
N SER A 914 -1.83 38.07 29.44
CA SER A 914 -0.41 38.14 29.09
C SER A 914 0.18 39.51 29.46
N PRO A 915 1.32 39.56 30.19
CA PRO A 915 1.98 40.81 30.52
C PRO A 915 2.60 41.44 29.27
N VAL A 916 2.47 42.76 29.16
CA VAL A 916 3.13 43.59 28.13
C VAL A 916 4.14 44.50 28.82
N ASP A 917 5.43 44.31 28.55
CA ASP A 917 6.50 45.18 29.06
C ASP A 917 6.75 46.32 28.07
N TYR A 918 6.49 47.56 28.49
CA TYR A 918 6.67 48.76 27.68
C TYR A 918 8.10 49.31 27.68
N ASN A 919 8.97 48.81 28.58
CA ASN A 919 10.36 49.26 28.65
C ASN A 919 11.28 48.47 27.71
N ASP A 920 10.80 47.37 27.12
CA ASP A 920 11.51 46.55 26.15
C ASP A 920 10.73 46.43 24.83
N TRP A 921 10.95 47.42 23.97
CA TRP A 921 10.31 47.55 22.65
C TRP A 921 10.39 46.28 21.78
N GLN A 922 11.49 45.51 21.83
CA GLN A 922 11.62 44.30 21.02
C GLN A 922 10.73 43.15 21.52
N ASN A 923 10.53 43.08 22.83
CA ASN A 923 9.63 42.10 23.43
C ASN A 923 8.18 42.55 23.42
N THR A 924 7.88 43.85 23.45
CA THR A 924 6.51 44.38 23.33
C THR A 924 5.82 43.89 22.05
N SER A 925 6.50 43.93 20.89
CA SER A 925 5.91 43.48 19.62
C SER A 925 5.55 42.00 19.65
N LYS A 926 6.48 41.14 20.12
CA LYS A 926 6.25 39.69 20.22
C LYS A 926 5.12 39.35 21.20
N GLN A 927 5.03 40.08 22.31
CA GLN A 927 3.97 39.91 23.30
C GLN A 927 2.60 40.33 22.75
N LEU A 928 2.54 41.40 21.94
CA LEU A 928 1.31 41.83 21.26
C LEU A 928 0.91 40.85 20.12
N ASP A 929 1.87 40.29 19.39
CA ASP A 929 1.60 39.28 18.36
C ASP A 929 1.06 37.97 18.98
N ALA A 930 1.63 37.54 20.10
CA ALA A 930 1.11 36.40 20.85
C ALA A 930 -0.31 36.66 21.39
N ALA A 931 -0.58 37.89 21.87
CA ALA A 931 -1.91 38.29 22.28
C ALA A 931 -2.91 38.34 21.10
N ASN A 932 -2.48 38.79 19.92
CA ASN A 932 -3.29 38.73 18.70
C ASN A 932 -3.66 37.30 18.31
N ALA A 933 -2.69 36.38 18.33
CA ALA A 933 -2.92 34.97 18.05
C ALA A 933 -3.92 34.35 19.06
N ALA A 934 -3.81 34.72 20.33
CA ALA A 934 -4.78 34.32 21.37
C ALA A 934 -6.19 34.87 21.11
N PHE A 935 -6.30 36.12 20.63
CA PHE A 935 -7.58 36.73 20.29
C PHE A 935 -8.26 36.15 19.04
N GLN A 936 -7.45 35.62 18.13
CA GLN A 936 -7.90 34.96 16.89
C GLN A 936 -8.08 33.44 17.03
N ALA A 937 -7.75 32.86 18.20
CA ALA A 937 -7.94 31.44 18.43
C ALA A 937 -9.43 31.08 18.44
N THR A 938 -9.77 29.95 17.83
CA THR A 938 -11.15 29.45 17.84
C THR A 938 -11.58 29.11 19.28
N PRO A 939 -12.74 29.62 19.76
CA PRO A 939 -13.24 29.31 21.10
C PRO A 939 -13.55 27.82 21.28
N SER A 940 -13.51 27.33 22.53
CA SER A 940 -13.87 25.94 22.85
C SER A 940 -15.38 25.69 22.81
N SER A 941 -16.21 26.71 23.07
CA SER A 941 -17.66 26.66 22.84
C SER A 941 -18.26 28.05 22.67
N VAL A 942 -19.34 28.13 21.89
CA VAL A 942 -20.12 29.36 21.72
C VAL A 942 -21.60 29.00 21.75
N THR A 943 -22.30 29.46 22.79
CA THR A 943 -23.72 29.14 22.97
C THR A 943 -24.59 30.40 22.98
N LEU A 944 -25.73 30.36 22.30
CA LEU A 944 -26.80 31.34 22.40
C LEU A 944 -28.00 30.72 23.11
N ASN A 945 -28.42 31.30 24.23
CA ASN A 945 -29.43 30.74 25.14
C ASN A 945 -29.14 29.29 25.57
N GLY A 946 -27.86 28.94 25.67
CA GLY A 946 -27.40 27.59 26.00
C GLY A 946 -27.36 26.60 24.83
N ALA A 947 -27.79 26.99 23.62
CA ALA A 947 -27.66 26.18 22.42
C ALA A 947 -26.39 26.55 21.65
N GLN A 948 -25.63 25.55 21.15
CA GLN A 948 -24.40 25.82 20.39
C GLN A 948 -24.69 26.54 19.06
N CYS A 949 -23.83 27.50 18.71
CA CYS A 949 -23.81 28.17 17.42
C CYS A 949 -22.55 27.77 16.63
N ALA A 950 -22.63 27.84 15.30
CA ALA A 950 -21.44 27.78 14.45
C ALA A 950 -20.56 29.04 14.67
N VAL A 951 -19.24 28.92 14.63
CA VAL A 951 -18.31 30.02 14.91
C VAL A 951 -17.44 30.32 13.69
N VAL A 952 -17.32 31.59 13.35
CA VAL A 952 -16.41 32.09 12.31
C VAL A 952 -15.49 33.13 12.95
N VAL A 953 -14.17 32.92 12.91
CA VAL A 953 -13.19 33.91 13.42
C VAL A 953 -12.57 34.65 12.23
N LYS A 954 -12.53 35.99 12.29
CA LYS A 954 -12.06 36.87 11.21
C LYS A 954 -11.01 37.87 11.67
#